data_AF-A0A9P1FTR3-F1
#
_entry.id   AF-A0A9P1FTR3-F1
#
_cell.length_a   1.000
_cell.length_b   1.000
_cell.length_c   1.000
_cell.angle_alpha   90.00
_cell.angle_beta   90.00
_cell.angle_gamma   90.00
#
_symmetry.space_group_name_H-M   'P 1'
#
loop_
_entity.id
_entity.type
_entity.pdbx_description
1 polymer ?
#
loop_
_entity_poly.entity_id
_entity_poly.type
_entity_poly.pdbx_seq_one_letter_code
_entity_poly.pdbx_strand_id
1 'polypeptide(L)'
;MSPHQSGAPTTVEILFCGPASMYEKSLLEGGGTGSHQSGDDTCLDVHAKWLKLGNRWLEEFPWLDRKRDGSGRVVLAFCKACKLYGDFHAEFRTCKSLQKSHFEEHSKTKRHQAAVSNPDIRLGIVAPPVPVFVEALQLVRQGKAGGPQGTKTLKREKLLKAKLCLAEALRIQSRLRLLDCNCLTLHSDASKGRLVLRGQGCGAELKPVHVLLGCKKLEEFDAQGIVKCILSMLVEFCTPFLRVDWFQDAKHQEAMGSAACPVQEAPELTVQRNPTSVPGSCPDLDKHLLKHVLQMVEVFNADAAADEQLAGQLLASDVSAIVDAATFGARPGDGVIEAMEVATASFKQVFPNLKVINRDKPHGARRIVSRTFKCDPVLNNLVDKVFMSSDSIVQQIHFSDVVRHVYAQNVRAMQFTPLWKEMSEKFSAAKHRFDTWSMPFAKVYLTLEAVVRTAQLHEERKHEKVGQAGRTFLDLLSEETVVLMGMLADAGEENLQLTRRLDSERVTSGSLALLVQQFVMRLEVLFVNGAVKKTGYMAHVLKVLETPKNPKTLCVDKVVKRLGGLLRQQLAVIVCNCLTIQFLGEKMIADKIQKLSQLLELDEDSFAEQFADFHPIAQHKFESAGLEPLMAWKAALSLALKDSNLRNHHPQGELRKALTRAFGWGCSTSGVEQAFSGIRALTNSKGSMTEIALRDEVFLLSAQHFSQAEDEELVRAAAVLWAKFFGPVKTTGSDSTMRSVAASRAWQKRRKDEVDRTLQVFRKRRAAAVAAEVNAAEPSAFQCPCDEHWTEKHEAEAQLQKKRCRERALDTAAGKGLTAEELQQEIGHDPGQAVAAHKAARIEKVTRYQAKKLKEAMQKEKALQSISAICRGKKIFLSAGKPATGNDALDRHMTSMSAMFESSPLKAEIFVINEIVHPPEELLWNAFLSGSFLLSAQAFCSGNGPAVKYINTMSIRRSVFCSSGFQSDFPGLVALVVARMADPDSKWKLLSDSHQFFAVLTRAEANQRAASELLAFVTETEIGSILSAFPEQKTVVDLRCKLLTRSSAVSFLAKVEFKKSGMCGS
;
A
#
# COMPACT_ATOMS: atom_id res chain seq x y z
N MET A 1 -75.86 -0.89 -5.79
CA MET A 1 -75.97 0.52 -5.36
C MET A 1 -74.61 1.18 -5.54
N SER A 2 -74.58 2.39 -6.07
CA SER A 2 -73.42 3.30 -6.14
C SER A 2 -73.21 3.98 -4.75
N PRO A 3 -72.18 4.83 -4.50
CA PRO A 3 -71.25 5.44 -5.46
C PRO A 3 -69.75 5.54 -5.08
N HIS A 4 -68.95 5.97 -6.06
CA HIS A 4 -67.62 6.59 -5.87
C HIS A 4 -67.74 8.10 -5.57
N GLN A 5 -66.73 8.67 -4.88
CA GLN A 5 -66.11 10.01 -4.98
C GLN A 5 -65.19 10.20 -3.75
N SER A 6 -64.18 11.06 -3.68
CA SER A 6 -63.56 12.12 -4.53
C SER A 6 -62.02 12.07 -4.29
N GLY A 7 -61.09 12.90 -4.82
CA GLY A 7 -61.10 14.12 -5.63
C GLY A 7 -60.26 15.23 -4.96
N ALA A 8 -59.28 15.83 -5.67
CA ALA A 8 -58.33 16.82 -5.13
C ALA A 8 -58.87 18.27 -5.09
N PRO A 9 -58.18 19.22 -4.42
CA PRO A 9 -57.39 20.26 -5.14
C PRO A 9 -55.95 20.44 -4.58
N THR A 10 -54.94 21.07 -5.23
CA THR A 10 -54.81 22.41 -5.90
C THR A 10 -54.72 23.55 -4.84
N THR A 11 -53.94 24.64 -4.95
CA THR A 11 -53.59 25.50 -6.11
C THR A 11 -52.33 26.34 -5.86
N VAL A 12 -51.72 26.91 -6.93
CA VAL A 12 -51.17 28.30 -7.07
C VAL A 12 -50.03 28.35 -8.12
N GLU A 13 -49.88 29.35 -9.01
CA GLU A 13 -50.86 30.10 -9.84
C GLU A 13 -50.14 30.97 -10.91
N ILE A 14 -50.91 31.65 -11.80
CA ILE A 14 -50.59 32.89 -12.56
C ILE A 14 -49.45 32.85 -13.62
N LEU A 15 -49.51 33.38 -14.85
CA LEU A 15 -50.48 33.87 -15.89
C LEU A 15 -49.63 33.93 -17.21
N PHE A 16 -50.02 34.19 -18.47
CA PHE A 16 -51.22 34.43 -19.33
C PHE A 16 -50.69 34.18 -20.80
N CYS A 17 -51.39 34.05 -21.93
CA CYS A 17 -52.79 33.91 -22.42
C CYS A 17 -52.67 33.16 -23.80
N GLY A 18 -53.65 32.84 -24.64
CA GLY A 18 -55.11 33.09 -24.70
C GLY A 18 -55.48 34.22 -25.70
N PRO A 19 -56.52 34.08 -26.56
CA PRO A 19 -57.42 32.93 -26.85
C PRO A 19 -56.89 32.09 -28.07
N ALA A 20 -57.60 31.49 -29.06
CA ALA A 20 -59.01 31.45 -29.49
C ALA A 20 -59.37 30.19 -30.34
N SER A 21 -60.56 30.21 -30.98
CA SER A 21 -61.19 29.18 -31.85
C SER A 21 -61.23 29.63 -33.34
N MET A 22 -61.76 28.93 -34.38
CA MET A 22 -62.54 27.68 -34.55
C MET A 22 -62.42 27.12 -36.01
N TYR A 23 -63.33 26.22 -36.45
CA TYR A 23 -63.59 25.75 -37.84
C TYR A 23 -64.04 26.94 -38.77
N GLU A 24 -64.15 26.89 -40.12
CA GLU A 24 -64.21 25.81 -41.14
C GLU A 24 -63.74 26.30 -42.56
N LYS A 25 -63.77 25.43 -43.60
CA LYS A 25 -63.77 25.60 -45.10
C LYS A 25 -63.63 27.05 -45.68
N SER A 26 -62.89 27.32 -46.77
CA SER A 26 -63.07 26.69 -48.11
C SER A 26 -62.01 27.02 -49.20
N LEU A 27 -61.82 26.09 -50.15
CA LEU A 27 -61.54 26.19 -51.61
C LEU A 27 -60.88 27.42 -52.31
N LEU A 28 -59.98 27.06 -53.26
CA LEU A 28 -59.61 27.66 -54.58
C LEU A 28 -58.44 28.68 -54.73
N GLU A 29 -57.53 28.28 -55.63
CA GLU A 29 -56.76 29.05 -56.64
C GLU A 29 -55.76 30.18 -56.26
N GLY A 30 -54.90 30.50 -57.22
CA GLY A 30 -53.87 31.56 -57.14
C GLY A 30 -52.43 31.03 -57.14
N GLY A 31 -51.58 31.51 -58.06
CA GLY A 31 -50.18 31.10 -58.17
C GLY A 31 -49.21 32.26 -58.38
N GLY A 32 -47.93 32.02 -58.05
CA GLY A 32 -46.86 33.03 -58.10
C GLY A 32 -46.76 33.87 -56.82
N THR A 33 -45.58 34.34 -56.38
CA THR A 33 -44.20 34.04 -56.80
C THR A 33 -43.32 33.88 -55.56
N GLY A 34 -42.21 33.14 -55.65
CA GLY A 34 -41.53 32.60 -54.47
C GLY A 34 -40.40 33.47 -53.90
N SER A 35 -40.11 33.27 -52.61
CA SER A 35 -38.74 33.32 -52.07
C SER A 35 -38.60 32.40 -50.84
N HIS A 36 -37.35 32.05 -50.49
CA HIS A 36 -36.98 30.94 -49.63
C HIS A 36 -37.67 30.81 -48.25
N GLN A 37 -38.38 29.71 -48.04
CA GLN A 37 -38.35 28.94 -46.79
C GLN A 37 -38.33 27.43 -47.11
N SER A 38 -37.46 26.64 -46.47
CA SER A 38 -37.35 25.18 -46.72
C SER A 38 -37.86 24.37 -45.52
N GLY A 39 -39.15 24.08 -45.50
CA GLY A 39 -39.77 23.13 -44.56
C GLY A 39 -39.64 21.67 -45.01
N ASP A 40 -40.06 20.74 -44.15
CA ASP A 40 -39.99 19.29 -44.38
C ASP A 40 -40.89 18.78 -45.51
N ASP A 41 -40.30 18.13 -46.51
CA ASP A 41 -41.01 17.20 -47.40
C ASP A 41 -40.06 16.13 -48.00
N THR A 42 -39.85 15.03 -47.28
CA THR A 42 -38.94 13.95 -47.74
C THR A 42 -39.43 12.51 -47.52
N CYS A 43 -40.51 12.30 -46.76
CA CYS A 43 -40.91 10.96 -46.30
C CYS A 43 -41.93 10.24 -47.21
N LEU A 44 -42.65 10.97 -48.08
CA LEU A 44 -43.71 10.40 -48.93
C LEU A 44 -43.20 9.63 -50.16
N ASP A 45 -41.97 9.89 -50.61
CA ASP A 45 -41.48 9.45 -51.93
C ASP A 45 -40.86 8.02 -51.92
N VAL A 46 -40.09 7.66 -50.88
CA VAL A 46 -39.26 6.43 -50.84
C VAL A 46 -40.06 5.16 -51.10
N HIS A 47 -41.22 5.00 -50.46
CA HIS A 47 -42.03 3.81 -50.63
C HIS A 47 -42.65 3.73 -52.04
N ALA A 48 -43.13 4.85 -52.58
CA ALA A 48 -43.76 4.93 -53.90
C ALA A 48 -42.76 4.64 -55.02
N LYS A 49 -41.52 5.14 -54.90
CA LYS A 49 -40.44 4.83 -55.85
C LYS A 49 -40.00 3.37 -55.75
N TRP A 50 -39.95 2.79 -54.54
CA TRP A 50 -39.66 1.36 -54.37
C TRP A 50 -40.75 0.47 -54.99
N LEU A 51 -42.04 0.83 -54.87
CA LEU A 51 -43.12 0.06 -55.50
C LEU A 51 -43.02 0.05 -57.04
N LYS A 52 -42.56 1.15 -57.65
CA LYS A 52 -42.42 1.27 -59.12
C LYS A 52 -41.19 0.57 -59.70
N LEU A 53 -40.07 0.53 -58.97
CA LEU A 53 -38.75 0.13 -59.52
C LEU A 53 -38.04 -0.97 -58.72
N GLY A 54 -38.46 -1.24 -57.49
CA GLY A 54 -37.73 -2.10 -56.54
C GLY A 54 -37.53 -3.53 -57.02
N ASN A 55 -38.47 -4.14 -57.73
CA ASN A 55 -38.33 -5.51 -58.22
C ASN A 55 -37.22 -5.60 -59.29
N ARG A 56 -37.20 -4.70 -60.28
CA ARG A 56 -36.11 -4.62 -61.28
C ARG A 56 -34.75 -4.36 -60.64
N TRP A 57 -34.70 -3.56 -59.58
CA TRP A 57 -33.45 -3.33 -58.83
C TRP A 57 -33.00 -4.54 -58.00
N LEU A 58 -33.91 -5.43 -57.57
CA LEU A 58 -33.53 -6.69 -56.91
C LEU A 58 -33.05 -7.74 -57.91
N GLU A 59 -33.58 -7.73 -59.14
CA GLU A 59 -33.11 -8.55 -60.26
C GLU A 59 -31.71 -8.10 -60.72
N GLU A 60 -31.51 -6.79 -60.94
CA GLU A 60 -30.24 -6.23 -61.43
C GLU A 60 -29.16 -6.09 -60.34
N PHE A 61 -29.55 -5.90 -59.08
CA PHE A 61 -28.63 -5.84 -57.94
C PHE A 61 -29.05 -6.85 -56.84
N PRO A 62 -28.75 -8.16 -57.00
CA PRO A 62 -29.17 -9.21 -56.06
C PRO A 62 -28.69 -9.02 -54.62
N TRP A 63 -27.69 -8.17 -54.38
CA TRP A 63 -27.19 -7.78 -53.07
C TRP A 63 -28.03 -6.70 -52.37
N LEU A 64 -28.97 -6.06 -53.06
CA LEU A 64 -29.85 -5.04 -52.51
C LEU A 64 -31.00 -5.68 -51.72
N ASP A 65 -31.48 -4.99 -50.69
CA ASP A 65 -32.61 -5.38 -49.85
C ASP A 65 -33.29 -4.13 -49.24
N ARG A 66 -34.38 -4.29 -48.49
CA ARG A 66 -35.27 -3.22 -48.03
C ARG A 66 -35.70 -3.37 -46.58
N LYS A 67 -35.76 -2.26 -45.83
CA LYS A 67 -36.40 -2.24 -44.50
C LYS A 67 -37.85 -1.77 -44.65
N ARG A 68 -38.79 -2.50 -44.03
CA ARG A 68 -40.16 -2.05 -43.83
C ARG A 68 -40.36 -1.45 -42.43
N ASP A 69 -41.35 -0.57 -42.27
CA ASP A 69 -41.88 -0.16 -40.97
C ASP A 69 -43.00 -1.09 -40.47
N GLY A 70 -43.57 -0.78 -39.30
CA GLY A 70 -44.69 -1.54 -38.71
C GLY A 70 -46.02 -1.46 -39.48
N SER A 71 -46.14 -0.55 -40.46
CA SER A 71 -47.26 -0.49 -41.41
C SER A 71 -46.97 -1.24 -42.73
N GLY A 72 -45.80 -1.89 -42.82
CA GLY A 72 -45.35 -2.62 -44.00
C GLY A 72 -44.78 -1.74 -45.12
N ARG A 73 -44.75 -0.41 -44.96
CA ARG A 73 -44.21 0.51 -45.98
C ARG A 73 -42.69 0.43 -46.02
N VAL A 74 -42.09 0.63 -47.20
CA VAL A 74 -40.62 0.58 -47.36
C VAL A 74 -40.01 1.93 -47.00
N VAL A 75 -39.20 1.97 -45.95
CA VAL A 75 -38.62 3.21 -45.39
C VAL A 75 -37.16 3.44 -45.82
N LEU A 76 -36.43 2.40 -46.22
CA LEU A 76 -35.11 2.52 -46.85
C LEU A 76 -34.77 1.24 -47.63
N ALA A 77 -33.82 1.36 -48.55
CA ALA A 77 -33.11 0.22 -49.13
C ALA A 77 -31.69 0.12 -48.56
N PHE A 78 -31.06 -1.05 -48.61
CA PHE A 78 -29.69 -1.25 -48.13
C PHE A 78 -28.97 -2.39 -48.85
N CYS A 79 -27.63 -2.40 -48.80
CA CYS A 79 -26.84 -3.52 -49.31
C CYS A 79 -26.71 -4.63 -48.25
N LYS A 80 -27.31 -5.80 -48.51
CA LYS A 80 -27.33 -6.95 -47.58
C LYS A 80 -25.97 -7.63 -47.45
N ALA A 81 -25.18 -7.71 -48.52
CA ALA A 81 -23.82 -8.22 -48.47
C ALA A 81 -22.93 -7.38 -47.53
N CYS A 82 -22.92 -6.05 -47.71
CA CYS A 82 -22.20 -5.13 -46.83
C CYS A 82 -22.69 -5.16 -45.37
N LYS A 83 -23.96 -5.51 -45.13
CA LYS A 83 -24.56 -5.64 -43.79
C LYS A 83 -24.11 -6.90 -43.07
N LEU A 84 -24.01 -8.02 -43.77
CA LEU A 84 -23.43 -9.26 -43.26
C LEU A 84 -21.92 -9.09 -43.00
N TYR A 85 -21.25 -8.24 -43.79
CA TYR A 85 -19.83 -7.90 -43.65
C TYR A 85 -19.52 -6.84 -42.57
N GLY A 86 -20.50 -6.36 -41.78
CA GLY A 86 -20.30 -5.61 -40.53
C GLY A 86 -21.05 -4.28 -40.38
N ASP A 87 -20.92 -3.64 -39.21
CA ASP A 87 -21.78 -2.57 -38.64
C ASP A 87 -22.12 -1.36 -39.55
N PHE A 88 -21.36 -1.11 -40.61
CA PHE A 88 -21.56 0.01 -41.52
C PHE A 88 -21.81 -0.51 -42.93
N HIS A 89 -23.09 -0.48 -43.32
CA HIS A 89 -23.59 -0.91 -44.61
C HIS A 89 -24.14 0.28 -45.40
N ALA A 90 -24.17 0.20 -46.73
CA ALA A 90 -24.75 1.26 -47.55
C ALA A 90 -26.29 1.23 -47.42
N GLU A 91 -26.88 2.38 -47.09
CA GLU A 91 -28.32 2.57 -46.92
C GLU A 91 -28.80 3.75 -47.77
N PHE A 92 -29.85 3.52 -48.54
CA PHE A 92 -30.46 4.48 -49.46
C PHE A 92 -31.78 4.94 -48.84
N ARG A 93 -31.69 5.97 -48.00
CA ARG A 93 -32.73 6.46 -47.08
C ARG A 93 -33.63 7.56 -47.66
N THR A 94 -33.31 8.09 -48.84
CA THR A 94 -34.07 9.15 -49.51
C THR A 94 -34.26 8.84 -50.99
N CYS A 95 -35.29 9.38 -51.64
CA CYS A 95 -35.51 9.15 -53.08
C CYS A 95 -34.44 9.75 -54.00
N LYS A 96 -33.65 10.72 -53.51
CA LYS A 96 -32.43 11.18 -54.19
C LYS A 96 -31.33 10.12 -54.11
N SER A 97 -31.13 9.48 -52.95
CA SER A 97 -30.17 8.36 -52.80
C SER A 97 -30.61 7.08 -53.54
N LEU A 98 -31.92 6.82 -53.63
CA LEU A 98 -32.50 5.61 -54.21
C LEU A 98 -32.50 5.69 -55.76
N GLN A 99 -31.32 5.48 -56.36
CA GLN A 99 -31.09 5.55 -57.80
C GLN A 99 -30.06 4.49 -58.25
N LYS A 100 -30.24 3.98 -59.48
CA LYS A 100 -29.35 2.97 -60.09
C LYS A 100 -27.89 3.39 -60.12
N SER A 101 -27.60 4.66 -60.45
CA SER A 101 -26.25 5.24 -60.44
C SER A 101 -25.51 5.02 -59.12
N HIS A 102 -26.17 5.27 -57.98
CA HIS A 102 -25.57 5.05 -56.66
C HIS A 102 -25.43 3.56 -56.30
N PHE A 103 -26.26 2.68 -56.87
CA PHE A 103 -26.11 1.24 -56.70
C PHE A 103 -24.89 0.71 -57.47
N GLU A 104 -24.69 1.18 -58.70
CA GLU A 104 -23.49 0.89 -59.50
C GLU A 104 -22.22 1.48 -58.88
N GLU A 105 -22.27 2.72 -58.38
CA GLU A 105 -21.14 3.33 -57.69
C GLU A 105 -20.80 2.56 -56.41
N HIS A 106 -21.81 2.16 -55.63
CA HIS A 106 -21.60 1.30 -54.47
C HIS A 106 -20.97 -0.05 -54.86
N SER A 107 -21.44 -0.71 -55.92
CA SER A 107 -20.92 -2.01 -56.35
C SER A 107 -19.45 -1.96 -56.82
N LYS A 108 -19.03 -0.81 -57.36
CA LYS A 108 -17.64 -0.52 -57.75
C LYS A 108 -16.71 -0.25 -56.56
N THR A 109 -17.22 -0.10 -55.33
CA THR A 109 -16.36 0.10 -54.14
C THR A 109 -15.62 -1.19 -53.73
N LYS A 110 -14.32 -1.07 -53.42
CA LYS A 110 -13.49 -2.21 -52.96
C LYS A 110 -14.09 -2.96 -51.76
N ARG A 111 -14.83 -2.24 -50.89
CA ARG A 111 -15.49 -2.82 -49.71
C ARG A 111 -16.75 -3.62 -50.06
N HIS A 112 -17.50 -3.21 -51.08
CA HIS A 112 -18.58 -4.01 -51.64
C HIS A 112 -18.05 -5.26 -52.33
N GLN A 113 -17.02 -5.09 -53.17
CA GLN A 113 -16.38 -6.20 -53.89
C GLN A 113 -15.88 -7.28 -52.92
N ALA A 114 -15.22 -6.91 -51.83
CA ALA A 114 -14.81 -7.83 -50.77
C ALA A 114 -15.97 -8.52 -50.03
N ALA A 115 -17.11 -7.83 -49.87
CA ALA A 115 -18.30 -8.39 -49.22
C ALA A 115 -19.12 -9.33 -50.11
N VAL A 116 -18.95 -9.25 -51.44
CA VAL A 116 -19.61 -10.13 -52.42
C VAL A 116 -18.72 -11.29 -52.86
N SER A 117 -17.39 -11.10 -52.91
CA SER A 117 -16.44 -12.13 -53.36
C SER A 117 -16.16 -13.24 -52.35
N ASN A 118 -16.62 -13.12 -51.10
CA ASN A 118 -16.41 -14.15 -50.07
C ASN A 118 -17.60 -14.27 -49.10
N PRO A 119 -18.65 -15.04 -49.45
CA PRO A 119 -19.84 -15.21 -48.62
C PRO A 119 -19.57 -16.00 -47.32
N ASP A 120 -18.48 -16.76 -47.25
CA ASP A 120 -18.13 -17.61 -46.10
C ASP A 120 -17.32 -16.90 -45.02
N ILE A 121 -16.95 -15.61 -45.20
CA ILE A 121 -16.45 -14.77 -44.09
C ILE A 121 -17.64 -14.37 -43.20
N ARG A 122 -18.10 -15.35 -42.41
CA ARG A 122 -18.45 -15.07 -41.01
C ARG A 122 -17.22 -14.45 -40.38
N LEU A 123 -17.29 -13.16 -40.03
CA LEU A 123 -16.21 -12.51 -39.28
C LEU A 123 -16.02 -13.25 -37.95
N GLY A 124 -14.97 -14.06 -37.88
CA GLY A 124 -14.59 -14.77 -36.66
C GLY A 124 -14.43 -13.79 -35.50
N ILE A 125 -14.76 -14.22 -34.29
CA ILE A 125 -14.80 -13.37 -33.10
C ILE A 125 -13.36 -13.10 -32.61
N VAL A 126 -12.65 -12.23 -33.34
CA VAL A 126 -11.24 -11.92 -33.11
C VAL A 126 -11.12 -10.84 -32.03
N ALA A 127 -10.86 -11.29 -30.81
CA ALA A 127 -10.26 -10.50 -29.75
C ALA A 127 -8.86 -9.97 -30.19
N PRO A 128 -8.28 -8.95 -29.50
CA PRO A 128 -6.94 -8.47 -29.81
C PRO A 128 -5.93 -9.63 -29.89
N PRO A 129 -5.02 -9.66 -30.89
CA PRO A 129 -4.05 -10.74 -31.02
C PRO A 129 -3.24 -10.94 -29.73
N VAL A 130 -2.92 -12.20 -29.39
CA VAL A 130 -2.14 -12.60 -28.20
C VAL A 130 -0.97 -11.64 -27.82
N PRO A 131 -0.11 -11.18 -28.77
CA PRO A 131 0.95 -10.21 -28.47
C PRO A 131 0.50 -8.91 -27.79
N VAL A 132 -0.74 -8.46 -28.02
CA VAL A 132 -1.32 -7.22 -27.47
C VAL A 132 -1.56 -7.36 -25.96
N PHE A 133 -2.02 -8.51 -25.51
CA PHE A 133 -2.17 -8.83 -24.08
C PHE A 133 -0.81 -9.08 -23.41
N VAL A 134 0.14 -9.70 -24.12
CA VAL A 134 1.54 -9.84 -23.66
C VAL A 134 2.17 -8.46 -23.43
N GLU A 135 1.99 -7.51 -24.35
CA GLU A 135 2.46 -6.12 -24.18
C GLU A 135 1.83 -5.47 -22.93
N ALA A 136 0.51 -5.60 -22.75
CA ALA A 136 -0.19 -5.03 -21.60
C ALA A 136 0.32 -5.60 -20.26
N LEU A 137 0.52 -6.92 -20.17
CA LEU A 137 1.08 -7.60 -18.99
C LEU A 137 2.51 -7.14 -18.69
N GLN A 138 3.37 -7.07 -19.73
CA GLN A 138 4.75 -6.60 -19.59
C GLN A 138 4.83 -5.13 -19.14
N LEU A 139 3.93 -4.26 -19.61
CA LEU A 139 3.91 -2.85 -19.21
C LEU A 139 3.52 -2.64 -17.75
N VAL A 140 2.65 -3.49 -17.20
CA VAL A 140 2.30 -3.46 -15.76
C VAL A 140 3.48 -3.95 -14.93
N ARG A 141 4.11 -5.08 -15.30
CA ARG A 141 5.36 -5.58 -14.66
C ARG A 141 6.55 -4.60 -14.74
N GLN A 142 6.53 -3.66 -15.69
CA GLN A 142 7.54 -2.58 -15.79
C GLN A 142 7.16 -1.30 -15.02
N GLY A 143 5.97 -1.22 -14.43
CA GLY A 143 5.45 0.00 -13.77
C GLY A 143 5.12 1.15 -14.73
N LYS A 144 5.07 0.89 -16.05
CA LYS A 144 4.95 1.92 -17.11
C LYS A 144 3.53 2.09 -17.67
N ALA A 145 2.59 1.24 -17.32
CA ALA A 145 1.29 1.12 -17.98
C ALA A 145 0.28 2.29 -17.77
N GLY A 146 0.73 3.48 -17.35
CA GLY A 146 -0.14 4.58 -16.89
C GLY A 146 -0.20 5.86 -17.75
N GLY A 147 0.64 5.98 -18.78
CA GLY A 147 0.77 7.23 -19.56
C GLY A 147 -0.55 7.71 -20.19
N PRO A 148 -0.78 9.04 -20.30
CA PRO A 148 -2.03 9.57 -20.85
C PRO A 148 -2.29 9.18 -22.31
N GLN A 149 -1.23 8.98 -23.10
CA GLN A 149 -1.30 8.67 -24.53
C GLN A 149 -1.53 7.19 -24.87
N GLY A 150 -1.47 6.27 -23.89
CA GLY A 150 -1.48 4.82 -24.14
C GLY A 150 -0.12 4.27 -24.58
N THR A 151 -0.11 3.31 -25.50
CA THR A 151 1.09 2.73 -26.11
C THR A 151 1.11 3.02 -27.62
N LYS A 152 2.21 2.71 -28.31
CA LYS A 152 2.28 2.83 -29.79
C LYS A 152 1.31 1.88 -30.51
N THR A 153 0.85 0.84 -29.83
CA THR A 153 0.00 -0.24 -30.35
C THR A 153 -1.43 -0.18 -29.79
N LEU A 154 -1.62 0.38 -28.59
CA LEU A 154 -2.92 0.47 -27.89
C LEU A 154 -3.26 1.88 -27.41
N LYS A 155 -4.40 2.41 -27.86
CA LYS A 155 -5.05 3.57 -27.22
C LYS A 155 -5.45 3.23 -25.77
N ARG A 156 -5.34 4.22 -24.88
CA ARG A 156 -5.58 4.12 -23.41
C ARG A 156 -6.81 3.29 -23.02
N GLU A 157 -7.96 3.53 -23.66
CA GLU A 157 -9.22 2.80 -23.40
C GLU A 157 -9.08 1.28 -23.61
N LYS A 158 -8.50 0.87 -24.75
CA LYS A 158 -8.27 -0.55 -25.07
C LYS A 158 -7.26 -1.19 -24.13
N LEU A 159 -6.23 -0.45 -23.70
CA LEU A 159 -5.26 -0.92 -22.70
C LEU A 159 -5.91 -1.17 -21.33
N LEU A 160 -6.88 -0.34 -20.91
CA LEU A 160 -7.63 -0.57 -19.68
C LEU A 160 -8.52 -1.82 -19.76
N LYS A 161 -9.25 -2.01 -20.87
CA LYS A 161 -10.02 -3.23 -21.14
C LYS A 161 -9.14 -4.48 -21.14
N ALA A 162 -7.95 -4.41 -21.74
CA ALA A 162 -7.01 -5.54 -21.78
C ALA A 162 -6.48 -5.93 -20.40
N LYS A 163 -6.15 -4.94 -19.55
CA LYS A 163 -5.77 -5.18 -18.14
C LYS A 163 -6.90 -5.81 -17.34
N LEU A 164 -8.14 -5.35 -17.52
CA LEU A 164 -9.30 -5.91 -16.82
C LEU A 164 -9.50 -7.38 -17.19
N CYS A 165 -9.42 -7.74 -18.49
CA CYS A 165 -9.45 -9.13 -18.94
C CYS A 165 -8.30 -9.96 -18.33
N LEU A 166 -7.06 -9.45 -18.30
CA LEU A 166 -5.93 -10.15 -17.69
C LEU A 166 -6.11 -10.33 -16.17
N ALA A 167 -6.55 -9.30 -15.46
CA ALA A 167 -6.73 -9.35 -14.02
C ALA A 167 -7.87 -10.30 -13.63
N GLU A 168 -8.97 -10.30 -14.38
CA GLU A 168 -10.10 -11.20 -14.13
C GLU A 168 -9.81 -12.64 -14.55
N ALA A 169 -9.05 -12.88 -15.63
CA ALA A 169 -8.55 -14.21 -15.97
C ALA A 169 -7.65 -14.78 -14.86
N LEU A 170 -6.76 -13.95 -14.31
CA LEU A 170 -5.90 -14.34 -13.19
C LEU A 170 -6.71 -14.59 -11.90
N ARG A 171 -7.80 -13.83 -11.66
CA ARG A 171 -8.75 -14.13 -10.58
C ARG A 171 -9.46 -15.46 -10.81
N ILE A 172 -9.99 -15.73 -12.00
CA ILE A 172 -10.66 -17.00 -12.32
C ILE A 172 -9.72 -18.19 -12.09
N GLN A 173 -8.48 -18.13 -12.59
CA GLN A 173 -7.46 -19.14 -12.29
C GLN A 173 -7.20 -19.27 -10.79
N SER A 174 -7.15 -18.16 -10.04
CA SER A 174 -6.93 -18.16 -8.59
C SER A 174 -8.13 -18.76 -7.81
N ARG A 175 -9.37 -18.48 -8.22
CA ARG A 175 -10.59 -19.04 -7.65
C ARG A 175 -10.67 -20.55 -7.86
N LEU A 176 -10.40 -21.02 -9.08
CA LEU A 176 -10.33 -22.45 -9.41
C LEU A 176 -9.25 -23.17 -8.59
N ARG A 177 -8.06 -22.57 -8.47
CA ARG A 177 -6.97 -23.08 -7.61
C ARG A 177 -7.31 -23.11 -6.12
N LEU A 178 -8.28 -22.31 -5.64
CA LEU A 178 -8.76 -22.33 -4.26
C LEU A 178 -9.87 -23.37 -4.02
N LEU A 179 -10.74 -23.62 -5.00
CA LEU A 179 -11.74 -24.71 -4.91
C LEU A 179 -11.09 -26.10 -4.80
N ASP A 180 -9.97 -26.31 -5.50
CA ASP A 180 -9.13 -27.52 -5.38
C ASP A 180 -8.29 -27.56 -4.09
N CYS A 181 -8.24 -26.47 -3.33
CA CYS A 181 -7.33 -26.32 -2.19
C CYS A 181 -7.94 -26.87 -0.89
N ASN A 182 -7.14 -27.60 -0.12
CA ASN A 182 -7.58 -28.31 1.10
C ASN A 182 -7.26 -27.56 2.40
N CYS A 183 -6.26 -26.67 2.40
CA CYS A 183 -5.88 -25.85 3.56
C CYS A 183 -5.30 -24.50 3.09
N LEU A 184 -5.56 -23.42 3.84
CA LEU A 184 -5.09 -22.07 3.54
C LEU A 184 -4.43 -21.41 4.76
N THR A 185 -3.27 -20.81 4.49
CA THR A 185 -2.63 -19.77 5.29
C THR A 185 -2.99 -18.42 4.70
N LEU A 186 -3.55 -17.52 5.52
CA LEU A 186 -3.67 -16.10 5.18
C LEU A 186 -2.44 -15.33 5.63
N HIS A 187 -1.99 -14.39 4.82
CA HIS A 187 -0.85 -13.50 5.10
C HIS A 187 -1.32 -12.05 4.94
N SER A 188 -1.15 -11.24 5.98
CA SER A 188 -1.50 -9.81 5.99
C SER A 188 -0.37 -8.95 6.56
N ASP A 189 -0.25 -7.72 6.03
CA ASP A 189 0.55 -6.61 6.58
C ASP A 189 -0.12 -5.29 6.13
N ALA A 190 -0.15 -4.30 7.02
CA ALA A 190 -0.75 -2.98 6.79
C ALA A 190 0.31 -1.86 6.64
N SER A 191 0.48 -1.32 5.43
CA SER A 191 1.41 -0.21 5.18
C SER A 191 0.76 0.98 4.45
N LYS A 192 1.07 2.19 4.91
CA LYS A 192 0.56 3.48 4.37
C LYS A 192 -0.98 3.56 4.25
N GLY A 193 -1.71 3.02 5.21
CA GLY A 193 -3.18 3.04 5.20
C GLY A 193 -3.79 2.13 4.13
N ARG A 194 -3.12 1.02 3.81
CA ARG A 194 -3.59 -0.03 2.92
C ARG A 194 -3.30 -1.38 3.56
N LEU A 195 -4.24 -2.30 3.48
CA LEU A 195 -4.06 -3.70 3.82
C LEU A 195 -3.90 -4.50 2.52
N VAL A 196 -3.01 -5.48 2.54
CA VAL A 196 -2.85 -6.46 1.47
C VAL A 196 -3.04 -7.85 2.08
N LEU A 197 -3.81 -8.69 1.40
CA LEU A 197 -4.16 -10.04 1.85
C LEU A 197 -3.75 -11.06 0.78
N ARG A 198 -2.89 -12.01 1.16
CA ARG A 198 -2.42 -13.10 0.30
C ARG A 198 -2.73 -14.47 0.91
N GLY A 199 -2.87 -15.48 0.07
CA GLY A 199 -3.10 -16.86 0.47
C GLY A 199 -1.96 -17.78 0.01
N GLN A 200 -1.51 -18.66 0.90
CA GLN A 200 -0.67 -19.83 0.57
C GLN A 200 -1.42 -21.08 1.03
N GLY A 201 -1.47 -22.13 0.22
CA GLY A 201 -2.20 -23.34 0.53
C GLY A 201 -1.70 -24.55 -0.24
N CYS A 202 -2.41 -25.67 -0.11
CA CYS A 202 -2.13 -26.87 -0.88
C CYS A 202 -3.43 -27.53 -1.33
N GLY A 203 -3.52 -27.81 -2.63
CA GLY A 203 -4.62 -28.57 -3.24
C GLY A 203 -4.25 -29.99 -3.61
N ALA A 204 -5.01 -30.57 -4.52
CA ALA A 204 -4.90 -31.97 -4.90
C ALA A 204 -3.46 -32.37 -5.28
N GLU A 205 -3.15 -33.64 -5.05
CA GLU A 205 -1.83 -34.25 -5.34
C GLU A 205 -0.63 -33.53 -4.68
N LEU A 206 -0.80 -32.86 -3.54
CA LEU A 206 0.24 -32.07 -2.87
C LEU A 206 0.75 -30.92 -3.77
N LYS A 207 -0.17 -30.18 -4.41
CA LYS A 207 0.14 -29.05 -5.29
C LYS A 207 0.14 -27.73 -4.51
N PRO A 208 1.26 -26.99 -4.41
CA PRO A 208 1.27 -25.68 -3.75
C PRO A 208 0.38 -24.67 -4.49
N VAL A 209 -0.40 -23.92 -3.72
CA VAL A 209 -1.27 -22.84 -4.21
C VAL A 209 -0.78 -21.52 -3.60
N HIS A 210 -0.51 -20.52 -4.42
CA HIS A 210 -0.21 -19.17 -3.98
C HIS A 210 -1.11 -18.18 -4.72
N VAL A 211 -1.76 -17.28 -3.99
CA VAL A 211 -2.74 -16.32 -4.54
C VAL A 211 -2.60 -14.95 -3.87
N LEU A 212 -2.97 -13.90 -4.60
CA LEU A 212 -3.37 -12.63 -4.00
C LEU A 212 -4.89 -12.67 -3.82
N LEU A 213 -5.40 -12.30 -2.64
CA LEU A 213 -6.83 -12.21 -2.37
C LEU A 213 -7.29 -10.76 -2.55
N GLY A 214 -6.55 -9.80 -1.99
CA GLY A 214 -6.87 -8.38 -2.16
C GLY A 214 -5.79 -7.39 -1.79
N CYS A 215 -6.04 -6.13 -2.16
CA CYS A 215 -5.31 -4.94 -1.73
C CYS A 215 -6.33 -3.80 -1.65
N LYS A 216 -6.60 -3.28 -0.45
CA LYS A 216 -7.64 -2.27 -0.21
C LYS A 216 -7.15 -1.22 0.78
N LYS A 217 -7.61 0.03 0.63
CA LYS A 217 -7.37 1.09 1.60
C LYS A 217 -8.02 0.75 2.96
N LEU A 218 -7.29 1.02 4.05
CA LEU A 218 -7.84 1.00 5.41
C LEU A 218 -8.51 2.35 5.71
N GLU A 219 -9.73 2.29 6.24
CA GLU A 219 -10.48 3.45 6.73
C GLU A 219 -10.28 3.62 8.24
N GLU A 220 -10.35 2.49 8.95
CA GLU A 220 -10.01 2.31 10.36
C GLU A 220 -8.67 1.54 10.46
N PHE A 221 -7.86 1.85 11.47
CA PHE A 221 -6.46 1.38 11.61
C PHE A 221 -6.23 0.44 12.79
N ASP A 222 -7.31 0.05 13.49
CA ASP A 222 -7.29 -0.91 14.59
C ASP A 222 -7.72 -2.30 14.11
N ALA A 223 -7.76 -3.25 15.05
CA ALA A 223 -8.12 -4.63 14.78
C ALA A 223 -9.50 -4.79 14.11
N GLN A 224 -10.49 -3.95 14.41
CA GLN A 224 -11.84 -4.04 13.83
C GLN A 224 -11.83 -3.56 12.37
N GLY A 225 -11.14 -2.44 12.10
CA GLY A 225 -10.89 -1.97 10.73
C GLY A 225 -10.17 -3.00 9.86
N ILE A 226 -9.19 -3.71 10.42
CA ILE A 226 -8.46 -4.78 9.73
C ILE A 226 -9.40 -5.96 9.40
N VAL A 227 -10.23 -6.42 10.36
CA VAL A 227 -11.22 -7.49 10.13
C VAL A 227 -12.23 -7.12 9.03
N LYS A 228 -12.82 -5.92 9.12
CA LYS A 228 -13.74 -5.35 8.13
C LYS A 228 -13.11 -5.31 6.73
N CYS A 229 -11.84 -4.91 6.65
CA CYS A 229 -11.08 -4.89 5.40
C CYS A 229 -10.80 -6.29 4.83
N ILE A 230 -10.45 -7.27 5.68
CA ILE A 230 -10.22 -8.68 5.29
C ILE A 230 -11.49 -9.29 4.71
N LEU A 231 -12.62 -9.22 5.45
CA LEU A 231 -13.90 -9.78 5.02
C LEU A 231 -14.36 -9.15 3.69
N SER A 232 -14.24 -7.83 3.56
CA SER A 232 -14.57 -7.13 2.32
C SER A 232 -13.69 -7.58 1.14
N MET A 233 -12.39 -7.80 1.34
CA MET A 233 -11.50 -8.32 0.30
C MET A 233 -11.82 -9.76 -0.09
N LEU A 234 -12.25 -10.62 0.84
CA LEU A 234 -12.67 -11.98 0.52
C LEU A 234 -13.94 -11.99 -0.35
N VAL A 235 -14.90 -11.10 -0.09
CA VAL A 235 -16.11 -10.95 -0.94
C VAL A 235 -15.77 -10.33 -2.29
N GLU A 236 -15.00 -9.24 -2.34
CA GLU A 236 -14.52 -8.66 -3.61
C GLU A 236 -13.73 -9.67 -4.47
N PHE A 237 -13.07 -10.64 -3.85
CA PHE A 237 -12.41 -11.75 -4.54
C PHE A 237 -13.42 -12.80 -5.01
N CYS A 238 -14.40 -13.19 -4.18
CA CYS A 238 -15.37 -14.24 -4.51
C CYS A 238 -16.47 -13.79 -5.50
N THR A 239 -16.73 -12.50 -5.66
CA THR A 239 -17.61 -11.97 -6.71
C THR A 239 -16.86 -11.92 -8.06
N PRO A 240 -17.23 -12.74 -9.06
CA PRO A 240 -16.65 -12.68 -10.40
C PRO A 240 -17.15 -11.44 -11.15
N PHE A 241 -16.36 -10.88 -12.08
CA PHE A 241 -16.84 -9.84 -13.00
C PHE A 241 -17.48 -8.60 -12.37
N LEU A 242 -17.11 -8.25 -11.11
CA LEU A 242 -17.56 -7.09 -10.29
C LEU A 242 -17.53 -5.70 -10.99
N ARG A 243 -17.10 -5.63 -12.25
CA ARG A 243 -16.60 -4.45 -12.98
C ARG A 243 -16.81 -4.56 -14.50
N VAL A 244 -17.95 -5.09 -14.96
CA VAL A 244 -18.31 -5.18 -16.40
C VAL A 244 -19.29 -4.08 -16.79
N ASP A 245 -20.37 -3.96 -16.01
CA ASP A 245 -21.25 -2.78 -15.84
C ASP A 245 -20.69 -1.43 -16.34
N TRP A 246 -19.63 -0.91 -15.73
CA TRP A 246 -19.06 0.43 -15.99
C TRP A 246 -18.61 0.70 -17.44
N PHE A 247 -18.53 -0.32 -18.30
CA PHE A 247 -18.24 -0.17 -19.73
C PHE A 247 -19.48 -0.25 -20.63
N GLN A 248 -20.63 -0.67 -20.11
CA GLN A 248 -21.87 -0.81 -20.85
C GLN A 248 -22.69 0.49 -20.83
N ASP A 249 -22.82 1.13 -19.67
CA ASP A 249 -23.63 2.36 -19.47
C ASP A 249 -23.28 3.47 -20.46
N ALA A 250 -22.00 3.66 -20.75
CA ALA A 250 -21.51 4.75 -21.59
C ALA A 250 -21.94 4.68 -23.08
N LYS A 251 -22.62 3.60 -23.52
CA LYS A 251 -23.18 3.47 -24.89
C LYS A 251 -24.46 2.62 -25.04
N HIS A 252 -24.82 1.74 -24.10
CA HIS A 252 -25.92 0.78 -24.36
C HIS A 252 -27.33 1.31 -24.05
N GLN A 253 -27.49 2.38 -23.26
CA GLN A 253 -28.81 2.92 -22.94
C GLN A 253 -29.58 3.47 -24.15
N GLU A 254 -28.89 3.90 -25.21
CA GLU A 254 -29.53 4.33 -26.47
C GLU A 254 -29.89 3.15 -27.41
N ALA A 255 -29.43 1.93 -27.11
CA ALA A 255 -29.36 0.84 -28.10
C ALA A 255 -30.17 -0.43 -27.77
N MET A 256 -30.63 -0.64 -26.53
CA MET A 256 -31.43 -1.83 -26.15
C MET A 256 -32.95 -1.68 -26.33
N GLY A 257 -33.38 -0.79 -27.23
CA GLY A 257 -34.75 -0.79 -27.75
C GLY A 257 -34.96 -1.89 -28.79
N SER A 258 -35.46 -3.06 -28.36
CA SER A 258 -35.92 -4.18 -29.22
C SER A 258 -34.88 -4.88 -30.10
N ALA A 259 -34.28 -5.97 -29.58
CA ALA A 259 -34.09 -7.22 -30.33
C ALA A 259 -33.72 -8.40 -29.40
N ALA A 260 -34.56 -9.43 -29.35
CA ALA A 260 -34.17 -10.75 -28.83
C ALA A 260 -33.85 -11.68 -30.01
N CYS A 261 -32.83 -12.52 -29.89
CA CYS A 261 -32.48 -13.56 -30.87
C CYS A 261 -32.00 -14.83 -30.14
N PRO A 262 -32.32 -16.04 -30.67
CA PRO A 262 -32.03 -17.30 -30.00
C PRO A 262 -30.55 -17.69 -30.10
N VAL A 263 -30.09 -18.44 -29.10
CA VAL A 263 -28.78 -19.12 -29.10
C VAL A 263 -28.96 -20.53 -29.66
N GLN A 264 -28.08 -20.95 -30.55
CA GLN A 264 -27.86 -22.36 -30.88
C GLN A 264 -26.50 -22.81 -30.33
N GLU A 265 -26.40 -24.09 -29.99
CA GLU A 265 -25.37 -24.62 -29.11
C GLU A 265 -24.03 -24.88 -29.82
N ALA A 266 -22.95 -24.84 -29.02
CA ALA A 266 -21.60 -25.21 -29.39
C ALA A 266 -20.94 -25.90 -28.17
N PRO A 267 -19.99 -26.83 -28.37
CA PRO A 267 -19.92 -28.04 -27.56
C PRO A 267 -19.41 -27.88 -26.12
N GLU A 268 -19.81 -28.84 -25.29
CA GLU A 268 -19.65 -28.84 -23.84
C GLU A 268 -18.20 -28.97 -23.35
N LEU A 269 -17.93 -28.32 -22.21
CA LEU A 269 -16.90 -28.73 -21.26
C LEU A 269 -17.60 -28.97 -19.91
N THR A 270 -17.72 -30.23 -19.52
CA THR A 270 -18.77 -30.70 -18.59
C THR A 270 -18.43 -30.48 -17.11
N VAL A 271 -18.96 -29.39 -16.54
CA VAL A 271 -19.45 -29.37 -15.15
C VAL A 271 -20.80 -28.63 -15.16
N GLN A 272 -21.89 -29.32 -14.84
CA GLN A 272 -23.24 -28.75 -14.92
C GLN A 272 -23.49 -27.72 -13.80
N ARG A 273 -23.73 -26.46 -14.19
CA ARG A 273 -24.43 -25.44 -13.40
C ARG A 273 -25.36 -24.68 -14.35
N ASN A 274 -26.67 -24.63 -14.05
CA ASN A 274 -27.67 -23.98 -14.90
C ASN A 274 -27.40 -22.46 -15.04
N PRO A 275 -27.22 -21.91 -16.26
CA PRO A 275 -27.00 -20.48 -16.48
C PRO A 275 -28.33 -19.71 -16.64
N THR A 276 -29.24 -19.84 -15.68
CA THR A 276 -30.53 -19.13 -15.68
C THR A 276 -30.39 -17.69 -15.13
N SER A 277 -29.66 -16.85 -15.86
CA SER A 277 -29.47 -15.42 -15.54
C SER A 277 -29.60 -14.55 -16.80
N VAL A 278 -30.54 -13.61 -16.80
CA VAL A 278 -30.77 -12.67 -17.92
C VAL A 278 -29.58 -11.70 -18.05
N PRO A 279 -29.12 -11.32 -19.27
CA PRO A 279 -28.07 -10.32 -19.42
C PRO A 279 -28.49 -8.95 -18.87
N GLY A 280 -27.97 -8.58 -17.70
CA GLY A 280 -28.26 -7.29 -17.05
C GLY A 280 -28.30 -7.31 -15.52
N SER A 281 -28.23 -8.48 -14.86
CA SER A 281 -28.09 -8.55 -13.41
C SER A 281 -26.70 -8.10 -12.91
N CYS A 282 -26.65 -7.65 -11.66
CA CYS A 282 -25.39 -7.47 -10.93
C CYS A 282 -24.62 -8.81 -10.91
N PRO A 283 -23.27 -8.81 -10.95
CA PRO A 283 -22.49 -10.03 -10.76
C PRO A 283 -22.71 -10.63 -9.35
N ASP A 284 -23.38 -11.78 -9.30
CA ASP A 284 -23.66 -12.49 -8.05
C ASP A 284 -22.38 -13.02 -7.36
N LEU A 285 -22.32 -12.90 -6.04
CA LEU A 285 -21.29 -13.48 -5.18
C LEU A 285 -21.31 -15.02 -5.25
N ASP A 286 -20.16 -15.66 -5.55
CA ASP A 286 -20.03 -17.11 -5.36
C ASP A 286 -19.94 -17.45 -3.86
N LYS A 287 -21.12 -17.60 -3.23
CA LYS A 287 -21.28 -17.96 -1.82
C LYS A 287 -20.70 -19.35 -1.50
N HIS A 288 -20.58 -20.24 -2.47
CA HIS A 288 -19.94 -21.56 -2.29
C HIS A 288 -18.43 -21.42 -2.18
N LEU A 289 -17.80 -20.68 -3.10
CA LEU A 289 -16.38 -20.35 -3.01
C LEU A 289 -16.06 -19.61 -1.71
N LEU A 290 -16.87 -18.61 -1.33
CA LEU A 290 -16.66 -17.87 -0.09
C LEU A 290 -16.73 -18.80 1.14
N LYS A 291 -17.75 -19.66 1.22
CA LYS A 291 -17.88 -20.65 2.31
C LYS A 291 -16.66 -21.59 2.37
N HIS A 292 -16.20 -22.09 1.22
CA HIS A 292 -15.01 -22.93 1.13
C HIS A 292 -13.75 -22.20 1.63
N VAL A 293 -13.55 -20.95 1.17
CA VAL A 293 -12.41 -20.12 1.59
C VAL A 293 -12.45 -19.78 3.09
N LEU A 294 -13.61 -19.53 3.68
CA LEU A 294 -13.74 -19.36 5.14
C LEU A 294 -13.42 -20.67 5.89
N GLN A 295 -13.92 -21.80 5.39
CA GLN A 295 -13.75 -23.11 6.04
C GLN A 295 -12.31 -23.64 5.97
N MET A 296 -11.58 -23.37 4.90
CA MET A 296 -10.24 -23.93 4.68
C MET A 296 -9.09 -23.17 5.38
N VAL A 297 -9.35 -22.03 6.02
CA VAL A 297 -8.31 -21.23 6.69
C VAL A 297 -7.91 -21.89 8.00
N GLU A 298 -6.66 -22.37 8.04
CA GLU A 298 -6.07 -23.03 9.21
C GLU A 298 -4.99 -22.18 9.90
N VAL A 299 -4.39 -21.23 9.18
CA VAL A 299 -3.28 -20.40 9.68
C VAL A 299 -3.47 -18.93 9.31
N PHE A 300 -3.21 -18.03 10.25
CA PHE A 300 -3.20 -16.58 10.03
C PHE A 300 -1.83 -15.99 10.39
N ASN A 301 -1.09 -15.53 9.38
CA ASN A 301 0.20 -14.86 9.50
C ASN A 301 0.01 -13.33 9.45
N ALA A 302 0.20 -12.68 10.60
CA ALA A 302 0.32 -11.23 10.72
C ALA A 302 1.75 -10.81 11.06
N ASP A 303 2.10 -9.53 10.88
CA ASP A 303 3.28 -8.98 11.52
C ASP A 303 3.10 -8.99 13.06
N ALA A 304 4.16 -8.70 13.80
CA ALA A 304 4.14 -8.59 15.27
C ALA A 304 3.39 -7.33 15.79
N ALA A 305 2.60 -6.66 14.95
CA ALA A 305 1.76 -5.51 15.31
C ALA A 305 0.58 -5.94 16.19
N ALA A 306 0.25 -5.15 17.21
CA ALA A 306 -0.77 -5.52 18.20
C ALA A 306 -2.17 -5.68 17.57
N ASP A 307 -2.57 -4.74 16.72
CA ASP A 307 -3.89 -4.73 16.07
C ASP A 307 -4.06 -5.83 15.01
N GLU A 308 -3.01 -6.20 14.26
CA GLU A 308 -3.09 -7.32 13.31
C GLU A 308 -3.15 -8.67 14.04
N GLN A 309 -2.32 -8.86 15.08
CA GLN A 309 -2.36 -10.05 15.94
C GLN A 309 -3.72 -10.17 16.67
N LEU A 310 -4.38 -9.04 16.97
CA LEU A 310 -5.73 -9.02 17.52
C LEU A 310 -6.81 -9.27 16.45
N ALA A 311 -6.67 -8.74 15.24
CA ALA A 311 -7.59 -9.03 14.13
C ALA A 311 -7.67 -10.54 13.85
N GLY A 312 -6.52 -11.25 13.86
CA GLY A 312 -6.49 -12.71 13.77
C GLY A 312 -7.25 -13.42 14.90
N GLN A 313 -7.22 -12.88 16.12
CA GLN A 313 -7.97 -13.44 17.26
C GLN A 313 -9.48 -13.18 17.14
N LEU A 314 -9.88 -12.01 16.65
CA LEU A 314 -11.28 -11.70 16.34
C LEU A 314 -11.81 -12.62 15.24
N LEU A 315 -11.03 -12.90 14.20
CA LEU A 315 -11.40 -13.84 13.11
C LEU A 315 -11.50 -15.31 13.58
N ALA A 316 -10.87 -15.67 14.70
CA ALA A 316 -11.02 -16.95 15.40
C ALA A 316 -12.17 -16.96 16.44
N SER A 317 -12.83 -15.83 16.66
CA SER A 317 -13.89 -15.69 17.68
C SER A 317 -15.28 -15.99 17.12
N ASP A 318 -16.26 -16.16 18.01
CA ASP A 318 -17.66 -16.33 17.62
C ASP A 318 -18.16 -15.12 16.83
N VAL A 319 -18.93 -15.35 15.76
CA VAL A 319 -19.36 -14.28 14.84
C VAL A 319 -20.16 -13.18 15.56
N SER A 320 -20.96 -13.53 16.58
CA SER A 320 -21.71 -12.57 17.41
C SER A 320 -20.83 -11.52 18.08
N ALA A 321 -19.65 -11.91 18.59
CA ALA A 321 -18.68 -10.98 19.20
C ALA A 321 -18.04 -10.01 18.18
N ILE A 322 -18.25 -10.24 16.89
CA ILE A 322 -17.81 -9.38 15.77
C ILE A 322 -18.98 -8.53 15.26
N VAL A 323 -20.21 -9.09 15.20
CA VAL A 323 -21.44 -8.40 14.76
C VAL A 323 -21.64 -7.08 15.50
N ASP A 324 -21.64 -7.10 16.83
CA ASP A 324 -22.02 -5.93 17.66
C ASP A 324 -21.06 -4.73 17.54
N ALA A 325 -19.86 -4.93 16.97
CA ALA A 325 -18.84 -3.89 16.86
C ALA A 325 -18.38 -3.60 15.42
N ALA A 326 -18.27 -4.61 14.55
CA ALA A 326 -17.79 -4.44 13.18
C ALA A 326 -18.88 -4.04 12.17
N THR A 327 -20.17 -4.21 12.52
CA THR A 327 -21.30 -3.69 11.73
C THR A 327 -21.55 -2.19 11.98
N PHE A 328 -20.95 -1.61 13.03
CA PHE A 328 -21.17 -0.22 13.40
C PHE A 328 -20.62 0.72 12.32
N GLY A 329 -21.54 1.33 11.54
CA GLY A 329 -21.19 2.16 10.38
C GLY A 329 -20.95 1.41 9.06
N ALA A 330 -21.27 0.11 8.98
CA ALA A 330 -21.43 -0.58 7.69
C ALA A 330 -22.73 -0.11 7.00
N ARG A 331 -22.73 -0.05 5.66
CA ARG A 331 -23.88 0.38 4.86
C ARG A 331 -24.60 -0.81 4.24
N PRO A 332 -25.92 -0.74 3.97
CA PRO A 332 -26.59 -1.68 3.09
C PRO A 332 -25.86 -1.72 1.73
N GLY A 333 -25.44 -2.91 1.30
CA GLY A 333 -24.60 -3.12 0.11
C GLY A 333 -23.08 -3.19 0.36
N ASP A 334 -22.60 -2.97 1.59
CA ASP A 334 -21.23 -3.37 1.95
C ASP A 334 -21.15 -4.89 2.06
N GLY A 335 -20.38 -5.53 1.18
CA GLY A 335 -20.20 -7.00 1.14
C GLY A 335 -19.64 -7.63 2.43
N VAL A 336 -19.22 -6.82 3.42
CA VAL A 336 -18.93 -7.29 4.79
C VAL A 336 -20.18 -7.94 5.42
N ILE A 337 -21.37 -7.39 5.16
CA ILE A 337 -22.64 -7.95 5.65
C ILE A 337 -22.88 -9.32 5.01
N GLU A 338 -22.70 -9.46 3.69
CA GLU A 338 -22.86 -10.75 2.99
C GLU A 338 -21.85 -11.81 3.48
N ALA A 339 -20.61 -11.41 3.79
CA ALA A 339 -19.62 -12.30 4.40
C ALA A 339 -20.07 -12.80 5.78
N MET A 340 -20.62 -11.90 6.60
CA MET A 340 -21.08 -12.21 7.95
C MET A 340 -22.39 -13.01 7.94
N GLU A 341 -23.28 -12.81 6.96
CA GLU A 341 -24.43 -13.69 6.69
C GLU A 341 -24.00 -15.11 6.30
N VAL A 342 -23.10 -15.25 5.31
CA VAL A 342 -22.60 -16.56 4.85
C VAL A 342 -21.86 -17.30 5.97
N ALA A 343 -21.10 -16.58 6.81
CA ALA A 343 -20.49 -17.12 8.01
C ALA A 343 -21.54 -17.56 9.04
N THR A 344 -22.43 -16.66 9.48
CA THR A 344 -23.44 -16.94 10.54
C THR A 344 -24.39 -18.07 10.14
N ALA A 345 -24.77 -18.16 8.87
CA ALA A 345 -25.63 -19.22 8.34
C ALA A 345 -24.92 -20.58 8.17
N SER A 346 -23.59 -20.65 8.36
CA SER A 346 -22.79 -21.87 8.17
C SER A 346 -22.00 -22.31 9.41
N PHE A 347 -21.54 -21.37 10.23
CA PHE A 347 -20.50 -21.55 11.22
C PHE A 347 -20.72 -20.66 12.45
N LYS A 348 -20.27 -21.09 13.63
CA LYS A 348 -20.30 -20.28 14.85
C LYS A 348 -19.20 -19.20 14.89
N GLN A 349 -18.12 -19.41 14.12
CA GLN A 349 -16.91 -18.57 14.05
C GLN A 349 -16.61 -18.20 12.58
N VAL A 350 -15.87 -17.11 12.34
CA VAL A 350 -15.55 -16.67 10.96
C VAL A 350 -14.63 -17.64 10.23
N PHE A 351 -13.55 -18.09 10.88
CA PHE A 351 -12.68 -19.15 10.39
C PHE A 351 -12.75 -20.36 11.33
N PRO A 352 -13.70 -21.31 11.13
CA PRO A 352 -13.97 -22.39 12.08
C PRO A 352 -12.83 -23.40 12.26
N ASN A 353 -11.84 -23.41 11.34
CA ASN A 353 -10.68 -24.30 11.39
C ASN A 353 -9.35 -23.58 11.67
N LEU A 354 -9.37 -22.30 12.09
CA LEU A 354 -8.15 -21.52 12.33
C LEU A 354 -7.39 -22.04 13.57
N LYS A 355 -6.42 -22.94 13.34
CA LYS A 355 -5.60 -23.59 14.37
C LYS A 355 -4.43 -22.71 14.86
N VAL A 356 -3.83 -21.88 13.99
CA VAL A 356 -2.58 -21.15 14.31
C VAL A 356 -2.63 -19.67 13.93
N ILE A 357 -2.44 -18.78 14.91
CA ILE A 357 -2.14 -17.36 14.68
C ILE A 357 -0.64 -17.16 14.88
N ASN A 358 0.07 -16.88 13.79
CA ASN A 358 1.53 -16.85 13.77
C ASN A 358 2.07 -15.42 13.90
N ARG A 359 3.38 -15.33 14.17
CA ARG A 359 4.18 -14.11 14.03
C ARG A 359 5.21 -14.36 12.95
N ASP A 360 5.38 -13.38 12.06
CA ASP A 360 6.29 -13.48 10.91
C ASP A 360 7.71 -13.97 11.29
N LYS A 361 8.15 -15.06 10.64
CA LYS A 361 9.45 -15.69 10.94
C LYS A 361 10.65 -14.90 10.41
N PRO A 362 10.64 -14.30 9.20
CA PRO A 362 11.64 -13.30 8.80
C PRO A 362 11.86 -12.19 9.82
N HIS A 363 10.80 -11.55 10.34
CA HIS A 363 10.91 -10.55 11.39
C HIS A 363 11.53 -11.15 12.68
N GLY A 364 11.23 -12.41 12.99
CA GLY A 364 11.96 -13.19 14.00
C GLY A 364 13.48 -13.24 13.75
N ALA A 365 13.91 -13.69 12.57
CA ALA A 365 15.33 -13.80 12.21
C ALA A 365 16.05 -12.45 12.16
N ARG A 366 15.40 -11.40 11.65
CA ARG A 366 15.89 -10.00 11.67
C ARG A 366 16.18 -9.50 13.11
N ARG A 367 15.64 -10.15 14.14
CA ARG A 367 15.83 -9.82 15.57
C ARG A 367 16.88 -10.66 16.32
N ILE A 368 17.42 -11.74 15.75
CA ILE A 368 18.40 -12.60 16.43
C ILE A 368 19.66 -11.77 16.75
N VAL A 369 20.35 -11.34 15.70
CA VAL A 369 21.62 -10.60 15.80
C VAL A 369 21.45 -9.22 16.45
N SER A 370 20.31 -8.56 16.22
CA SER A 370 20.04 -7.22 16.77
C SER A 370 19.78 -7.19 18.29
N ARG A 371 19.70 -8.36 18.92
CA ARG A 371 19.57 -8.54 20.36
C ARG A 371 20.83 -9.14 20.99
N THR A 372 21.40 -10.18 20.40
CA THR A 372 22.63 -10.79 20.94
C THR A 372 23.77 -9.77 20.99
N PHE A 373 23.98 -9.00 19.90
CA PHE A 373 24.98 -7.92 19.87
C PHE A 373 24.69 -6.76 20.84
N LYS A 374 23.51 -6.70 21.48
CA LYS A 374 23.16 -5.67 22.49
C LYS A 374 23.32 -6.13 23.94
N CYS A 375 23.39 -7.44 24.16
CA CYS A 375 23.58 -7.99 25.51
C CYS A 375 25.05 -7.92 25.92
N ASP A 376 25.95 -8.19 24.97
CA ASP A 376 27.39 -7.94 25.11
C ASP A 376 27.71 -6.42 25.09
N PRO A 377 28.39 -5.87 26.12
CA PRO A 377 28.73 -4.45 26.17
C PRO A 377 29.73 -3.97 25.10
N VAL A 378 30.71 -4.81 24.74
CA VAL A 378 31.80 -4.49 23.81
C VAL A 378 31.27 -4.46 22.38
N LEU A 379 30.55 -5.50 21.96
CA LEU A 379 29.90 -5.58 20.66
C LEU A 379 28.84 -4.48 20.50
N ASN A 380 28.06 -4.18 21.54
CA ASN A 380 27.08 -3.10 21.49
C ASN A 380 27.74 -1.73 21.29
N ASN A 381 28.83 -1.45 22.00
CA ASN A 381 29.60 -0.22 21.84
C ASN A 381 30.22 -0.12 20.44
N LEU A 382 30.82 -1.20 19.94
CA LEU A 382 31.43 -1.28 18.62
C LEU A 382 30.39 -1.07 17.50
N VAL A 383 29.22 -1.70 17.60
CA VAL A 383 28.11 -1.55 16.65
C VAL A 383 27.51 -0.13 16.67
N ASP A 384 27.32 0.47 17.85
CA ASP A 384 26.82 1.85 17.98
C ASP A 384 27.82 2.88 17.40
N LYS A 385 29.06 2.87 17.91
CA LYS A 385 30.06 3.93 17.64
C LYS A 385 30.67 3.85 16.25
N VAL A 386 30.84 2.66 15.68
CA VAL A 386 31.40 2.52 14.33
C VAL A 386 30.32 2.63 13.26
N PHE A 387 29.12 2.07 13.48
CA PHE A 387 28.13 1.89 12.40
C PHE A 387 26.82 2.67 12.58
N MET A 388 26.15 2.58 13.74
CA MET A 388 24.72 2.91 13.84
C MET A 388 24.38 4.33 14.32
N SER A 389 25.17 4.88 15.24
CA SER A 389 24.99 6.23 15.80
C SER A 389 25.05 7.30 14.71
N SER A 390 24.27 8.38 14.84
CA SER A 390 24.35 9.56 13.97
C SER A 390 25.77 10.11 13.83
N ASP A 391 26.56 9.97 14.89
CA ASP A 391 27.89 10.52 15.05
C ASP A 391 28.98 9.43 14.90
N SER A 392 28.63 8.31 14.25
CA SER A 392 29.57 7.28 13.80
C SER A 392 30.15 7.62 12.42
N ILE A 393 31.40 7.22 12.16
CA ILE A 393 32.09 7.53 10.90
C ILE A 393 31.32 7.00 9.67
N VAL A 394 30.64 5.86 9.80
CA VAL A 394 29.83 5.26 8.72
C VAL A 394 28.59 6.09 8.40
N GLN A 395 27.88 6.62 9.40
CA GLN A 395 26.76 7.52 9.14
C GLN A 395 27.22 8.88 8.60
N GLN A 396 28.36 9.39 9.05
CA GLN A 396 28.96 10.62 8.52
C GLN A 396 29.33 10.47 7.03
N ILE A 397 29.99 9.37 6.63
CA ILE A 397 30.25 9.06 5.21
C ILE A 397 28.95 8.80 4.43
N HIS A 398 27.93 8.19 5.05
CA HIS A 398 26.66 7.94 4.37
C HIS A 398 25.92 9.25 4.03
N PHE A 399 25.76 10.16 4.99
CA PHE A 399 24.91 11.33 4.85
C PHE A 399 25.63 12.60 4.34
N SER A 400 26.92 12.81 4.66
CA SER A 400 27.65 13.98 4.16
C SER A 400 28.24 13.71 2.78
N ASP A 401 27.75 14.42 1.75
CA ASP A 401 28.23 14.29 0.37
C ASP A 401 29.74 14.62 0.24
N VAL A 402 30.23 15.59 1.02
CA VAL A 402 31.65 15.99 1.05
C VAL A 402 32.53 14.86 1.59
N VAL A 403 32.15 14.28 2.74
CA VAL A 403 32.91 13.19 3.38
C VAL A 403 32.84 11.93 2.53
N ARG A 404 31.71 11.68 1.87
CA ARG A 404 31.55 10.60 0.89
C ARG A 404 32.46 10.76 -0.32
N HIS A 405 32.67 11.99 -0.80
CA HIS A 405 33.59 12.26 -1.89
C HIS A 405 35.05 11.94 -1.50
N VAL A 406 35.48 12.33 -0.29
CA VAL A 406 36.82 11.98 0.23
C VAL A 406 36.97 10.46 0.39
N TYR A 407 35.95 9.79 0.93
CA TYR A 407 35.92 8.32 0.99
C TYR A 407 36.01 7.67 -0.40
N ALA A 408 35.28 8.19 -1.40
CA ALA A 408 35.35 7.71 -2.78
C ALA A 408 36.75 7.89 -3.40
N GLN A 409 37.41 9.02 -3.17
CA GLN A 409 38.81 9.23 -3.57
C GLN A 409 39.74 8.20 -2.91
N ASN A 410 39.61 8.00 -1.60
CA ASN A 410 40.38 7.01 -0.85
C ASN A 410 40.12 5.58 -1.34
N VAL A 411 38.90 5.22 -1.74
CA VAL A 411 38.61 3.92 -2.36
C VAL A 411 39.29 3.77 -3.72
N ARG A 412 39.25 4.80 -4.56
CA ARG A 412 39.93 4.83 -5.88
C ARG A 412 41.46 4.84 -5.76
N ALA A 413 42.03 5.25 -4.63
CA ALA A 413 43.46 5.16 -4.35
C ALA A 413 43.92 3.70 -4.05
N MET A 414 43.01 2.82 -3.61
CA MET A 414 43.33 1.40 -3.33
C MET A 414 43.38 0.53 -4.60
N GLN A 415 44.06 1.00 -5.65
CA GLN A 415 43.98 0.49 -7.04
C GLN A 415 44.35 -0.99 -7.24
N PHE A 416 45.02 -1.61 -6.27
CA PHE A 416 45.40 -3.02 -6.29
C PHE A 416 44.39 -3.95 -5.57
N THR A 417 43.36 -3.39 -4.91
CA THR A 417 42.30 -4.18 -4.28
C THR A 417 41.30 -4.63 -5.36
N PRO A 418 40.93 -5.92 -5.49
CA PRO A 418 40.06 -6.43 -6.57
C PRO A 418 38.63 -5.85 -6.64
N LEU A 419 38.30 -4.86 -5.82
CA LEU A 419 36.96 -4.33 -5.57
C LEU A 419 36.79 -2.87 -6.00
N TRP A 420 37.88 -2.12 -6.24
CA TRP A 420 37.82 -0.64 -6.28
C TRP A 420 36.94 -0.04 -7.40
N LYS A 421 36.74 -0.77 -8.51
CA LYS A 421 35.90 -0.33 -9.63
C LYS A 421 34.39 -0.61 -9.45
N GLU A 422 34.00 -1.50 -8.54
CA GLU A 422 32.59 -1.91 -8.36
C GLU A 422 31.96 -1.47 -7.03
N MET A 423 32.76 -1.00 -6.06
CA MET A 423 32.28 -0.66 -4.72
C MET A 423 31.50 0.65 -4.68
N SER A 424 30.18 0.55 -4.51
CA SER A 424 29.30 1.71 -4.32
C SER A 424 29.69 2.55 -3.10
N GLU A 425 29.88 3.85 -3.33
CA GLU A 425 30.34 4.88 -2.37
C GLU A 425 29.42 5.10 -1.16
N LYS A 426 28.22 4.50 -1.13
CA LYS A 426 27.20 4.70 -0.08
C LYS A 426 27.10 3.52 0.90
N PHE A 427 27.13 3.81 2.20
CA PHE A 427 26.85 2.89 3.31
C PHE A 427 25.35 2.85 3.66
N SER A 428 24.49 2.62 2.66
CA SER A 428 23.04 2.65 2.84
C SER A 428 22.53 1.51 3.73
N ALA A 429 21.85 1.84 4.83
CA ALA A 429 21.10 0.90 5.65
C ALA A 429 19.76 1.51 6.09
N ALA A 430 18.74 0.67 6.27
CA ALA A 430 17.45 1.08 6.80
C ALA A 430 17.45 0.91 8.31
N LYS A 431 17.44 2.01 9.08
CA LYS A 431 17.55 1.95 10.56
C LYS A 431 16.51 1.06 11.25
N HIS A 432 15.35 0.83 10.61
CA HIS A 432 14.27 -0.04 11.09
C HIS A 432 14.40 -1.52 10.67
N ARG A 433 15.46 -1.92 9.95
CA ARG A 433 15.74 -3.30 9.48
C ARG A 433 17.19 -3.66 9.77
N PHE A 434 17.43 -4.35 10.88
CA PHE A 434 18.80 -4.60 11.37
C PHE A 434 19.64 -5.43 10.38
N ASP A 435 19.01 -6.37 9.69
CA ASP A 435 19.57 -7.18 8.61
C ASP A 435 20.28 -6.35 7.52
N THR A 436 19.80 -5.14 7.23
CA THR A 436 20.41 -4.26 6.21
C THR A 436 21.80 -3.73 6.59
N TRP A 437 22.14 -3.73 7.89
CA TRP A 437 23.45 -3.30 8.38
C TRP A 437 24.59 -4.27 8.05
N SER A 438 24.26 -5.52 7.69
CA SER A 438 25.24 -6.50 7.19
C SER A 438 26.01 -6.00 5.96
N MET A 439 25.41 -5.11 5.15
CA MET A 439 26.10 -4.50 4.01
C MET A 439 27.12 -3.43 4.44
N PRO A 440 26.79 -2.45 5.31
CA PRO A 440 27.80 -1.64 6.00
C PRO A 440 28.89 -2.42 6.74
N PHE A 441 28.55 -3.46 7.51
CA PHE A 441 29.54 -4.30 8.22
C PHE A 441 30.57 -4.88 7.25
N ALA A 442 30.09 -5.54 6.18
CA ALA A 442 30.95 -6.07 5.13
C ALA A 442 31.75 -4.97 4.39
N LYS A 443 31.11 -3.84 4.05
CA LYS A 443 31.77 -2.75 3.31
C LYS A 443 32.90 -2.09 4.08
N VAL A 444 32.67 -1.70 5.34
CA VAL A 444 33.69 -1.04 6.17
C VAL A 444 34.92 -1.91 6.29
N TYR A 445 34.71 -3.21 6.45
CA TYR A 445 35.81 -4.15 6.52
C TYR A 445 36.54 -4.29 5.16
N LEU A 446 35.82 -4.49 4.05
CA LEU A 446 36.40 -4.58 2.70
C LEU A 446 37.07 -3.28 2.20
N THR A 447 36.82 -2.14 2.83
CA THR A 447 37.46 -0.85 2.51
C THR A 447 38.12 -0.18 3.73
N LEU A 448 38.52 -0.97 4.73
CA LEU A 448 38.98 -0.47 6.05
C LEU A 448 40.05 0.62 5.94
N GLU A 449 40.96 0.52 4.98
CA GLU A 449 41.99 1.54 4.76
C GLU A 449 41.43 2.87 4.25
N ALA A 450 40.41 2.86 3.39
CA ALA A 450 39.74 4.08 2.95
C ALA A 450 38.89 4.70 4.07
N VAL A 451 38.25 3.89 4.92
CA VAL A 451 37.54 4.38 6.11
C VAL A 451 38.52 5.02 7.09
N VAL A 452 39.68 4.39 7.35
CA VAL A 452 40.79 4.95 8.14
C VAL A 452 41.31 6.25 7.55
N ARG A 453 41.65 6.29 6.25
CA ARG A 453 42.15 7.51 5.57
C ARG A 453 41.12 8.64 5.60
N THR A 454 39.81 8.34 5.55
CA THR A 454 38.75 9.36 5.70
C THR A 454 38.54 9.79 7.16
N ALA A 455 38.78 8.91 8.13
CA ALA A 455 38.70 9.26 9.55
C ALA A 455 39.81 10.23 10.00
N GLN A 456 40.97 10.23 9.33
CA GLN A 456 42.08 11.19 9.55
C GLN A 456 41.68 12.66 9.32
N LEU A 457 40.53 12.93 8.66
CA LEU A 457 39.93 14.27 8.62
C LEU A 457 39.64 14.85 10.01
N HIS A 458 39.73 14.07 11.09
CA HIS A 458 39.58 14.57 12.45
C HIS A 458 40.62 15.61 12.83
N GLU A 459 41.84 15.57 12.28
CA GLU A 459 42.86 16.58 12.62
C GLU A 459 42.53 17.96 12.03
N GLU A 460 41.93 18.00 10.84
CA GLU A 460 41.47 19.22 10.16
C GLU A 460 40.11 19.72 10.72
N ARG A 461 39.22 18.80 11.11
CA ARG A 461 37.80 19.07 11.41
C ARG A 461 37.42 18.83 12.87
N LYS A 462 38.32 19.10 13.82
CA LYS A 462 38.16 18.79 15.26
C LYS A 462 36.85 19.26 15.89
N HIS A 463 36.32 20.39 15.43
CA HIS A 463 35.08 20.99 15.94
C HIS A 463 33.81 20.53 15.21
N GLU A 464 33.92 19.74 14.13
CA GLU A 464 32.79 19.18 13.40
C GLU A 464 32.43 17.77 13.90
N LYS A 465 31.15 17.37 13.72
CA LYS A 465 30.66 16.01 13.99
C LYS A 465 31.47 14.93 13.26
N VAL A 466 31.93 15.19 12.03
CA VAL A 466 32.78 14.22 11.29
C VAL A 466 34.16 14.04 11.94
N GLY A 467 34.75 15.10 12.51
CA GLY A 467 36.03 14.97 13.19
C GLY A 467 35.90 14.22 14.51
N GLN A 468 34.85 14.51 15.28
CA GLN A 468 34.52 13.75 16.50
C GLN A 468 34.25 12.26 16.20
N ALA A 469 33.53 11.97 15.11
CA ALA A 469 33.29 10.62 14.63
C ALA A 469 34.57 9.90 14.15
N GLY A 470 35.42 10.61 13.41
CA GLY A 470 36.70 10.10 12.90
C GLY A 470 37.66 9.75 14.04
N ARG A 471 37.82 10.65 15.01
CA ARG A 471 38.59 10.38 16.24
C ARG A 471 38.04 9.18 17.00
N THR A 472 36.73 9.17 17.30
CA THR A 472 36.08 8.07 18.04
C THR A 472 36.32 6.71 17.37
N PHE A 473 36.28 6.66 16.03
CA PHE A 473 36.61 5.45 15.28
C PHE A 473 38.09 5.05 15.40
N LEU A 474 39.03 5.98 15.25
CA LEU A 474 40.47 5.72 15.35
C LEU A 474 40.92 5.31 16.77
N ASP A 475 40.31 5.92 17.80
CA ASP A 475 40.50 5.54 19.20
C ASP A 475 40.08 4.08 19.43
N LEU A 476 38.91 3.67 18.91
CA LEU A 476 38.37 2.30 19.03
C LEU A 476 39.11 1.23 18.21
N LEU A 477 39.89 1.58 17.19
CA LEU A 477 40.61 0.60 16.36
C LEU A 477 41.78 -0.05 17.10
N SER A 478 41.70 -1.36 17.33
CA SER A 478 42.80 -2.27 17.71
C SER A 478 42.70 -3.54 16.86
N GLU A 479 43.73 -4.39 16.88
CA GLU A 479 43.69 -5.70 16.21
C GLU A 479 42.53 -6.56 16.71
N GLU A 480 42.23 -6.51 18.01
CA GLU A 480 41.10 -7.17 18.65
C GLU A 480 39.75 -6.63 18.14
N THR A 481 39.52 -5.32 18.15
CA THR A 481 38.24 -4.76 17.65
C THR A 481 38.08 -4.93 16.14
N VAL A 482 39.18 -4.98 15.38
CA VAL A 482 39.16 -5.27 13.94
C VAL A 482 38.85 -6.75 13.66
N VAL A 483 39.35 -7.68 14.49
CA VAL A 483 38.94 -9.10 14.46
C VAL A 483 37.45 -9.24 14.81
N LEU A 484 36.99 -8.61 15.90
CA LEU A 484 35.58 -8.61 16.30
C LEU A 484 34.67 -8.02 15.21
N MET A 485 35.06 -6.92 14.54
CA MET A 485 34.30 -6.39 13.38
C MET A 485 34.18 -7.40 12.23
N GLY A 486 35.22 -8.21 11.98
CA GLY A 486 35.14 -9.32 11.02
C GLY A 486 34.12 -10.37 11.44
N MET A 487 34.15 -10.77 12.71
CA MET A 487 33.23 -11.77 13.29
C MET A 487 31.77 -11.28 13.30
N LEU A 488 31.53 -10.00 13.60
CA LEU A 488 30.23 -9.34 13.49
C LEU A 488 29.69 -9.37 12.06
N ALA A 489 30.55 -9.11 11.06
CA ALA A 489 30.18 -9.21 9.65
C ALA A 489 29.94 -10.67 9.20
N ASP A 490 30.66 -11.64 9.79
CA ASP A 490 30.47 -13.05 9.50
C ASP A 490 29.14 -13.59 10.07
N ALA A 491 28.85 -13.36 11.34
CA ALA A 491 27.58 -13.72 11.97
C ALA A 491 26.37 -13.00 11.32
N GLY A 492 26.54 -11.72 10.99
CA GLY A 492 25.51 -10.92 10.30
C GLY A 492 25.11 -11.51 8.94
N GLU A 493 26.06 -11.98 8.14
CA GLU A 493 25.77 -12.55 6.81
C GLU A 493 25.18 -13.98 6.88
N GLU A 494 25.49 -14.80 7.90
CA GLU A 494 24.76 -16.08 8.08
C GLU A 494 23.31 -15.82 8.53
N ASN A 495 23.08 -14.86 9.44
CA ASN A 495 21.70 -14.49 9.81
C ASN A 495 20.94 -13.84 8.65
N LEU A 496 21.62 -13.12 7.76
CA LEU A 496 21.06 -12.60 6.52
C LEU A 496 20.78 -13.71 5.50
N GLN A 497 21.57 -14.79 5.46
CA GLN A 497 21.24 -15.99 4.68
C GLN A 497 19.98 -16.68 5.20
N LEU A 498 19.85 -16.88 6.53
CA LEU A 498 18.63 -17.40 7.14
C LEU A 498 17.44 -16.49 6.81
N THR A 499 17.56 -15.19 7.07
CA THR A 499 16.52 -14.18 6.81
C THR A 499 16.07 -14.22 5.34
N ARG A 500 17.00 -14.20 4.37
CA ARG A 500 16.69 -14.28 2.93
C ARG A 500 16.00 -15.59 2.52
N ARG A 501 16.32 -16.72 3.17
CA ARG A 501 15.63 -17.99 2.91
C ARG A 501 14.20 -17.93 3.46
N LEU A 502 14.00 -17.44 4.69
CA LEU A 502 12.68 -17.25 5.28
C LEU A 502 11.84 -16.19 4.54
N ASP A 503 12.45 -15.17 3.95
CA ASP A 503 11.80 -14.17 3.08
C ASP A 503 11.31 -14.77 1.73
N SER A 504 11.48 -16.08 1.49
CA SER A 504 10.91 -16.76 0.32
C SER A 504 9.48 -17.23 0.57
N GLU A 505 8.53 -16.80 -0.27
CA GLU A 505 7.14 -17.29 -0.27
C GLU A 505 7.02 -18.81 -0.46
N ARG A 506 8.08 -19.49 -0.90
CA ARG A 506 8.13 -20.95 -1.11
C ARG A 506 8.62 -21.72 0.11
N VAL A 507 9.12 -21.05 1.17
CA VAL A 507 9.52 -21.75 2.39
C VAL A 507 8.27 -22.11 3.21
N THR A 508 8.22 -23.39 3.57
CA THR A 508 7.15 -24.00 4.34
C THR A 508 7.56 -24.17 5.80
N SER A 509 6.57 -24.46 6.64
CA SER A 509 6.80 -24.83 8.04
C SER A 509 7.67 -26.08 8.19
N GLY A 510 7.68 -27.00 7.21
CA GLY A 510 8.59 -28.16 7.18
C GLY A 510 10.05 -27.76 6.94
N SER A 511 10.34 -26.93 5.93
CA SER A 511 11.71 -26.49 5.66
C SER A 511 12.26 -25.57 6.76
N LEU A 512 11.39 -24.84 7.50
CA LEU A 512 11.80 -23.94 8.59
C LEU A 512 12.72 -24.61 9.63
N ALA A 513 12.42 -25.84 10.06
CA ALA A 513 13.22 -26.54 11.06
C ALA A 513 14.64 -26.82 10.55
N LEU A 514 14.75 -27.42 9.36
CA LEU A 514 16.02 -27.68 8.68
C LEU A 514 16.83 -26.38 8.44
N LEU A 515 16.15 -25.29 8.10
CA LEU A 515 16.79 -23.98 7.88
C LEU A 515 17.39 -23.39 9.16
N VAL A 516 16.73 -23.58 10.31
CA VAL A 516 17.25 -23.15 11.62
C VAL A 516 18.39 -24.06 12.08
N GLN A 517 18.25 -25.38 11.93
CA GLN A 517 19.30 -26.35 12.27
C GLN A 517 20.57 -26.10 11.45
N GLN A 518 20.45 -25.95 10.12
CA GLN A 518 21.57 -25.57 9.25
C GLN A 518 22.22 -24.23 9.64
N PHE A 519 21.43 -23.26 10.11
CA PHE A 519 21.96 -21.98 10.59
C PHE A 519 22.78 -22.14 11.89
N VAL A 520 22.29 -22.94 12.85
CA VAL A 520 23.03 -23.24 14.09
C VAL A 520 24.33 -23.99 13.78
N MET A 521 24.29 -25.08 13.01
CA MET A 521 25.49 -25.85 12.62
C MET A 521 26.54 -24.98 11.90
N ARG A 522 26.12 -24.00 11.09
CA ARG A 522 27.05 -23.06 10.44
C ARG A 522 27.70 -22.11 11.41
N LEU A 523 26.97 -21.60 12.40
CA LEU A 523 27.55 -20.76 13.45
C LEU A 523 28.51 -21.56 14.32
N GLU A 524 28.19 -22.81 14.64
CA GLU A 524 29.04 -23.74 15.36
C GLU A 524 30.35 -24.04 14.60
N VAL A 525 30.27 -24.49 13.34
CA VAL A 525 31.46 -24.74 12.52
C VAL A 525 32.31 -23.48 12.34
N LEU A 526 31.69 -22.31 12.16
CA LEU A 526 32.42 -21.03 12.06
C LEU A 526 33.11 -20.65 13.37
N PHE A 527 32.35 -20.53 14.47
CA PHE A 527 32.78 -19.85 15.69
C PHE A 527 33.22 -20.79 16.82
N VAL A 528 32.66 -21.99 16.94
CA VAL A 528 33.11 -22.99 17.93
C VAL A 528 34.28 -23.78 17.35
N ASN A 529 34.12 -24.39 16.17
CA ASN A 529 35.18 -25.16 15.51
C ASN A 529 36.23 -24.25 14.83
N GLY A 530 36.05 -22.94 14.90
CA GLY A 530 37.02 -21.94 14.47
C GLY A 530 37.24 -21.84 12.95
N ALA A 531 36.36 -22.40 12.11
CA ALA A 531 36.49 -22.30 10.65
C ALA A 531 36.44 -20.84 10.13
N VAL A 532 35.91 -19.90 10.93
CA VAL A 532 35.96 -18.44 10.69
C VAL A 532 37.39 -17.90 10.55
N LYS A 533 38.41 -18.64 11.03
CA LYS A 533 39.84 -18.34 10.79
C LYS A 533 40.28 -18.66 9.36
N LYS A 534 39.59 -19.59 8.67
CA LYS A 534 39.90 -20.10 7.32
C LYS A 534 39.04 -19.46 6.22
N THR A 535 37.77 -19.16 6.52
CA THR A 535 36.78 -18.60 5.59
C THR A 535 36.09 -17.37 6.18
N GLY A 536 35.40 -16.59 5.35
CA GLY A 536 34.65 -15.40 5.78
C GLY A 536 35.41 -14.08 5.67
N TYR A 537 34.86 -13.05 6.31
CA TYR A 537 35.47 -11.73 6.44
C TYR A 537 36.64 -11.77 7.42
N MET A 538 36.54 -12.50 8.53
CA MET A 538 37.62 -12.66 9.50
C MET A 538 38.86 -13.32 8.89
N ALA A 539 38.73 -14.37 8.07
CA ALA A 539 39.88 -14.94 7.36
C ALA A 539 40.60 -13.92 6.45
N HIS A 540 39.87 -12.95 5.91
CA HIS A 540 40.46 -11.81 5.20
C HIS A 540 41.09 -10.79 6.17
N VAL A 541 40.49 -10.53 7.35
CA VAL A 541 41.07 -9.69 8.42
C VAL A 541 42.45 -10.20 8.79
N LEU A 542 42.56 -11.49 9.13
CA LEU A 542 43.80 -12.12 9.56
C LEU A 542 44.88 -11.95 8.49
N LYS A 543 44.57 -12.20 7.21
CA LYS A 543 45.52 -12.00 6.11
C LYS A 543 45.98 -10.53 5.95
N VAL A 544 45.12 -9.55 6.25
CA VAL A 544 45.48 -8.12 6.22
C VAL A 544 46.38 -7.76 7.42
N LEU A 545 46.09 -8.29 8.62
CA LEU A 545 46.90 -8.04 9.83
C LEU A 545 48.22 -8.82 9.85
N GLU A 546 48.27 -10.02 9.27
CA GLU A 546 49.47 -10.86 9.09
C GLU A 546 50.48 -10.28 8.07
N THR A 547 50.07 -9.35 7.19
CA THR A 547 50.93 -8.87 6.08
C THR A 547 52.08 -7.99 6.60
N PRO A 548 53.34 -8.47 6.64
CA PRO A 548 54.41 -7.77 7.39
C PRO A 548 54.94 -6.52 6.67
N LYS A 549 54.66 -6.39 5.38
CA LYS A 549 55.20 -5.33 4.51
C LYS A 549 54.41 -4.00 4.57
N ASN A 550 53.33 -3.91 5.35
CA ASN A 550 52.54 -2.67 5.47
C ASN A 550 51.78 -2.59 6.83
N PRO A 551 52.49 -2.54 7.98
CA PRO A 551 51.86 -2.17 9.25
C PRO A 551 51.27 -0.76 9.14
N LYS A 552 50.00 -0.58 9.51
CA LYS A 552 49.28 0.67 9.24
C LYS A 552 49.52 1.69 10.34
N THR A 553 50.21 2.76 9.98
CA THR A 553 50.40 3.94 10.82
C THR A 553 49.11 4.75 10.87
N LEU A 554 48.51 4.86 12.05
CA LEU A 554 47.38 5.72 12.37
C LEU A 554 47.92 6.94 13.14
N CYS A 555 47.52 8.16 12.76
CA CYS A 555 47.71 9.34 13.60
C CYS A 555 46.43 9.65 14.37
N VAL A 556 46.52 9.93 15.66
CA VAL A 556 45.40 10.44 16.46
C VAL A 556 45.91 11.56 17.35
N ASP A 557 45.58 12.81 17.01
CA ASP A 557 46.01 13.99 17.79
C ASP A 557 47.54 14.04 17.94
N LYS A 558 48.25 13.78 16.82
CA LYS A 558 49.71 13.63 16.71
C LYS A 558 50.33 12.41 17.43
N VAL A 559 49.53 11.54 18.07
CA VAL A 559 50.02 10.26 18.61
C VAL A 559 50.02 9.20 17.51
N VAL A 560 51.14 8.51 17.34
CA VAL A 560 51.32 7.45 16.34
C VAL A 560 50.92 6.09 16.92
N LYS A 561 49.83 5.52 16.42
CA LYS A 561 49.32 4.18 16.77
C LYS A 561 49.59 3.24 15.58
N ARG A 562 50.06 2.02 15.83
CA ARG A 562 50.26 0.99 14.78
C ARG A 562 49.08 0.03 14.77
N LEU A 563 48.69 -0.43 13.58
CA LEU A 563 47.68 -1.48 13.38
C LEU A 563 48.20 -2.54 12.40
N GLY A 564 48.34 -3.78 12.86
CA GLY A 564 48.83 -4.93 12.09
C GLY A 564 50.36 -5.05 12.03
N GLY A 565 50.83 -6.16 11.45
CA GLY A 565 52.24 -6.59 11.50
C GLY A 565 52.58 -7.45 12.73
N LEU A 566 51.58 -8.07 13.37
CA LEU A 566 51.77 -9.00 14.49
C LEU A 566 52.36 -10.34 14.05
N LEU A 567 53.08 -11.01 14.95
CA LEU A 567 53.47 -12.41 14.75
C LEU A 567 52.24 -13.32 14.85
N ARG A 568 52.23 -14.39 14.05
CA ARG A 568 51.12 -15.35 13.95
C ARG A 568 50.68 -15.94 15.30
N GLN A 569 51.62 -16.12 16.22
CA GLN A 569 51.37 -16.59 17.59
C GLN A 569 50.58 -15.56 18.43
N GLN A 570 50.90 -14.27 18.32
CA GLN A 570 50.20 -13.20 19.03
C GLN A 570 48.75 -13.04 18.50
N LEU A 571 48.60 -13.11 17.18
CA LEU A 571 47.30 -13.06 16.52
C LEU A 571 46.41 -14.26 16.92
N ALA A 572 47.00 -15.45 17.13
CA ALA A 572 46.27 -16.63 17.57
C ALA A 572 45.69 -16.48 19.00
N VAL A 573 46.40 -15.82 19.93
CA VAL A 573 45.90 -15.55 21.30
C VAL A 573 44.68 -14.63 21.26
N ILE A 574 44.78 -13.47 20.58
CA ILE A 574 43.67 -12.52 20.40
C ILE A 574 42.44 -13.24 19.82
N VAL A 575 42.65 -14.09 18.81
CA VAL A 575 41.59 -14.85 18.16
C VAL A 575 40.95 -15.91 19.08
N CYS A 576 41.69 -16.52 20.01
CA CYS A 576 41.11 -17.50 20.94
C CYS A 576 40.23 -16.85 22.01
N ASN A 577 40.58 -15.63 22.46
CA ASN A 577 39.77 -14.88 23.43
C ASN A 577 38.37 -14.51 22.91
N CYS A 578 38.15 -14.52 21.59
CA CYS A 578 36.90 -14.05 20.95
C CYS A 578 35.87 -15.16 20.60
N LEU A 579 36.06 -16.43 20.98
CA LEU A 579 35.34 -17.58 20.39
C LEU A 579 34.42 -18.38 21.35
N THR A 580 34.13 -17.88 22.55
CA THR A 580 33.64 -18.72 23.67
C THR A 580 32.11 -18.65 23.93
N ILE A 581 31.27 -19.34 23.13
CA ILE A 581 29.80 -19.48 23.37
C ILE A 581 29.25 -20.82 22.82
N GLN A 582 28.34 -21.51 23.53
CA GLN A 582 27.50 -22.60 22.95
C GLN A 582 26.07 -22.70 23.56
N PHE A 583 25.29 -23.75 23.22
CA PHE A 583 23.81 -23.68 23.15
C PHE A 583 23.02 -24.98 23.47
N LEU A 584 21.69 -24.96 23.24
CA LEU A 584 20.67 -25.99 23.57
C LEU A 584 20.47 -27.08 22.47
N GLY A 585 20.01 -28.27 22.87
CA GLY A 585 19.90 -29.49 22.03
C GLY A 585 18.50 -29.93 21.54
N GLU A 586 18.41 -31.19 21.10
CA GLU A 586 17.29 -31.74 20.30
C GLU A 586 16.26 -32.59 21.09
N LYS A 587 15.08 -32.83 20.49
CA LYS A 587 14.02 -33.77 20.95
C LYS A 587 13.71 -34.83 19.89
N MET A 588 13.16 -35.98 20.28
CA MET A 588 13.05 -37.20 19.46
C MET A 588 11.98 -37.12 18.35
N ILE A 589 11.90 -38.17 17.51
CA ILE A 589 10.96 -38.23 16.38
C ILE A 589 9.55 -38.64 16.83
N ALA A 590 9.42 -39.54 17.80
CA ALA A 590 8.13 -39.96 18.35
C ALA A 590 7.32 -38.75 18.88
N ASP A 591 7.96 -37.87 19.66
CA ASP A 591 7.37 -36.64 20.20
C ASP A 591 6.81 -35.74 19.09
N LYS A 592 7.41 -35.77 17.89
CA LYS A 592 7.00 -34.95 16.74
C LYS A 592 5.82 -35.58 16.01
N ILE A 593 5.76 -36.90 15.93
CA ILE A 593 4.61 -37.65 15.39
C ILE A 593 3.39 -37.38 16.29
N GLN A 594 3.50 -37.63 17.60
CA GLN A 594 2.43 -37.41 18.57
C GLN A 594 1.85 -35.99 18.53
N LYS A 595 2.70 -34.96 18.53
CA LYS A 595 2.24 -33.56 18.45
C LYS A 595 1.50 -33.25 17.15
N LEU A 596 1.93 -33.82 16.02
CA LEU A 596 1.25 -33.64 14.74
C LEU A 596 -0.10 -34.37 14.75
N SER A 597 -0.19 -35.58 15.30
CA SER A 597 -1.44 -36.31 15.47
C SER A 597 -2.45 -35.52 16.32
N GLN A 598 -2.02 -35.00 17.47
CA GLN A 598 -2.86 -34.21 18.39
C GLN A 598 -3.31 -32.87 17.81
N LEU A 599 -2.43 -32.14 17.11
CA LEU A 599 -2.75 -30.84 16.51
C LEU A 599 -3.60 -30.95 15.24
N LEU A 600 -3.31 -31.95 14.40
CA LEU A 600 -3.95 -32.13 13.09
C LEU A 600 -5.16 -33.08 13.12
N GLU A 601 -5.40 -33.74 14.26
CA GLU A 601 -6.48 -34.72 14.49
C GLU A 601 -6.34 -35.91 13.53
N LEU A 602 -5.15 -36.52 13.56
CA LEU A 602 -4.78 -37.74 12.85
C LEU A 602 -4.83 -38.94 13.80
N ASP A 603 -4.98 -40.13 13.22
CA ASP A 603 -4.73 -41.39 13.92
C ASP A 603 -3.22 -41.57 14.12
N GLU A 604 -2.77 -41.70 15.37
CA GLU A 604 -1.33 -41.63 15.72
C GLU A 604 -0.55 -42.86 15.25
N ASP A 605 -1.12 -44.05 15.44
CA ASP A 605 -0.52 -45.32 15.02
C ASP A 605 -0.47 -45.40 13.49
N SER A 606 -1.58 -45.13 12.80
CA SER A 606 -1.62 -45.09 11.33
C SER A 606 -0.65 -44.03 10.76
N PHE A 607 -0.49 -42.88 11.41
CA PHE A 607 0.46 -41.86 10.95
C PHE A 607 1.92 -42.31 11.18
N ALA A 608 2.23 -42.97 12.30
CA ALA A 608 3.55 -43.52 12.58
C ALA A 608 3.95 -44.61 11.58
N GLU A 609 3.07 -45.58 11.30
CA GLU A 609 3.30 -46.64 10.31
C GLU A 609 3.54 -46.07 8.91
N GLN A 610 2.65 -45.18 8.45
CA GLN A 610 2.76 -44.56 7.12
C GLN A 610 4.02 -43.69 7.00
N PHE A 611 4.42 -43.00 8.08
CA PHE A 611 5.68 -42.27 8.11
C PHE A 611 6.87 -43.23 7.99
N ALA A 612 6.89 -44.34 8.73
CA ALA A 612 7.98 -45.32 8.69
C ALA A 612 8.12 -46.00 7.32
N ASP A 613 7.02 -46.33 6.64
CA ASP A 613 6.99 -46.91 5.30
C ASP A 613 7.56 -45.96 4.23
N PHE A 614 7.10 -44.71 4.20
CA PHE A 614 7.52 -43.74 3.16
C PHE A 614 8.81 -42.98 3.47
N HIS A 615 9.26 -42.90 4.73
CA HIS A 615 10.46 -42.14 5.12
C HIS A 615 11.75 -42.60 4.41
N PRO A 616 12.10 -43.90 4.32
CA PRO A 616 13.29 -44.35 3.60
C PRO A 616 13.26 -43.98 2.12
N ILE A 617 12.08 -44.04 1.48
CA ILE A 617 11.88 -43.68 0.08
C ILE A 617 12.08 -42.17 -0.10
N ALA A 618 11.49 -41.35 0.78
CA ALA A 618 11.64 -39.90 0.75
C ALA A 618 13.08 -39.47 1.03
N GLN A 619 13.75 -40.06 2.02
CA GLN A 619 15.16 -39.81 2.33
C GLN A 619 16.07 -40.14 1.15
N HIS A 620 15.90 -41.31 0.54
CA HIS A 620 16.65 -41.69 -0.66
C HIS A 620 16.41 -40.70 -1.82
N LYS A 621 15.18 -40.19 -2.03
CA LYS A 621 14.92 -39.15 -3.06
C LYS A 621 15.49 -37.78 -2.71
N PHE A 622 15.63 -37.45 -1.43
CA PHE A 622 16.32 -36.24 -0.98
C PHE A 622 17.82 -36.32 -1.31
N GLU A 623 18.47 -37.41 -0.91
CA GLU A 623 19.89 -37.66 -1.10
C GLU A 623 20.28 -37.87 -2.58
N SER A 624 19.58 -38.76 -3.30
CA SER A 624 19.98 -39.21 -4.64
C SER A 624 19.69 -38.19 -5.75
N ALA A 625 18.77 -37.25 -5.51
CA ALA A 625 18.29 -36.31 -6.52
C ALA A 625 18.37 -34.83 -6.08
N GLY A 626 18.86 -34.55 -4.88
CA GLY A 626 19.06 -33.17 -4.38
C GLY A 626 17.78 -32.36 -4.28
N LEU A 627 16.64 -33.01 -4.04
CA LEU A 627 15.32 -32.37 -3.96
C LEU A 627 15.16 -31.61 -2.63
N GLU A 628 14.33 -30.56 -2.63
CA GLU A 628 13.82 -29.99 -1.37
C GLU A 628 13.03 -31.07 -0.59
N PRO A 629 13.09 -31.12 0.76
CA PRO A 629 12.56 -32.24 1.54
C PRO A 629 11.09 -32.60 1.21
N LEU A 630 10.21 -31.62 1.11
CA LEU A 630 8.80 -31.86 0.77
C LEU A 630 8.60 -32.34 -0.68
N MET A 631 9.50 -31.96 -1.60
CA MET A 631 9.47 -32.46 -2.98
C MET A 631 9.95 -33.92 -3.06
N ALA A 632 10.86 -34.32 -2.18
CA ALA A 632 11.25 -35.72 -2.01
C ALA A 632 10.09 -36.58 -1.44
N TRP A 633 9.40 -36.10 -0.39
CA TRP A 633 8.18 -36.73 0.12
C TRP A 633 7.06 -36.83 -0.92
N LYS A 634 6.82 -35.76 -1.69
CA LYS A 634 5.87 -35.79 -2.82
C LYS A 634 6.29 -36.82 -3.87
N ALA A 635 7.58 -36.87 -4.24
CA ALA A 635 8.08 -37.83 -5.21
C ALA A 635 7.94 -39.29 -4.74
N ALA A 636 8.09 -39.56 -3.44
CA ALA A 636 7.84 -40.88 -2.86
C ALA A 636 6.36 -41.29 -2.98
N LEU A 637 5.43 -40.42 -2.54
CA LEU A 637 3.99 -40.69 -2.63
C LEU A 637 3.48 -40.80 -4.07
N SER A 638 4.05 -40.02 -5.00
CA SER A 638 3.78 -40.10 -6.44
C SER A 638 4.31 -41.37 -7.11
N LEU A 639 5.06 -42.25 -6.43
CA LEU A 639 5.35 -43.60 -6.91
C LEU A 639 4.21 -44.56 -6.56
N ALA A 640 3.78 -44.59 -5.28
CA ALA A 640 2.68 -45.45 -4.83
C ALA A 640 1.32 -45.12 -5.51
N LEU A 641 1.13 -43.90 -6.01
CA LEU A 641 -0.06 -43.54 -6.79
C LEU A 641 -0.15 -44.14 -8.20
N LYS A 642 0.94 -44.72 -8.75
CA LYS A 642 0.98 -45.22 -10.14
C LYS A 642 0.38 -46.62 -10.34
N ASP A 643 0.19 -47.36 -9.27
CA ASP A 643 -0.36 -48.71 -9.28
C ASP A 643 -1.35 -48.86 -8.11
N SER A 644 -2.54 -49.37 -8.40
CA SER A 644 -3.56 -49.64 -7.39
C SER A 644 -3.13 -50.72 -6.38
N ASN A 645 -2.29 -51.68 -6.76
CA ASN A 645 -1.80 -52.71 -5.84
C ASN A 645 -0.82 -52.09 -4.83
N LEU A 646 0.17 -51.33 -5.28
CA LEU A 646 1.05 -50.56 -4.40
C LEU A 646 0.27 -49.61 -3.48
N ARG A 647 -0.73 -48.89 -4.01
CA ARG A 647 -1.57 -47.98 -3.19
C ARG A 647 -2.39 -48.71 -2.11
N ASN A 648 -2.71 -49.99 -2.31
CA ASN A 648 -3.46 -50.79 -1.33
C ASN A 648 -2.54 -51.43 -0.27
N HIS A 649 -1.27 -51.72 -0.61
CA HIS A 649 -0.28 -52.25 0.34
C HIS A 649 0.44 -51.14 1.13
N HIS A 650 0.57 -49.95 0.55
CA HIS A 650 1.22 -48.78 1.15
C HIS A 650 0.18 -47.67 1.41
N PRO A 651 -0.59 -47.75 2.52
CA PRO A 651 -1.55 -46.72 2.89
C PRO A 651 -0.86 -45.37 3.11
N GLN A 652 -1.58 -44.27 2.90
CA GLN A 652 -0.99 -42.93 2.95
C GLN A 652 -2.00 -41.84 3.38
N GLY A 653 -3.10 -42.22 4.03
CA GLY A 653 -4.19 -41.29 4.39
C GLY A 653 -3.74 -40.17 5.33
N GLU A 654 -3.18 -40.55 6.48
CA GLU A 654 -2.77 -39.61 7.54
C GLU A 654 -1.49 -38.87 7.14
N LEU A 655 -0.55 -39.58 6.52
CA LEU A 655 0.67 -38.98 5.98
C LEU A 655 0.36 -37.89 4.93
N ARG A 656 -0.65 -38.08 4.08
CA ARG A 656 -1.12 -37.02 3.16
C ARG A 656 -1.78 -35.86 3.91
N LYS A 657 -2.65 -36.11 4.91
CA LYS A 657 -3.25 -35.04 5.73
C LYS A 657 -2.19 -34.16 6.40
N ALA A 658 -1.09 -34.76 6.86
CA ALA A 658 0.07 -34.05 7.40
C ALA A 658 0.84 -33.28 6.33
N LEU A 659 1.21 -33.93 5.21
CA LEU A 659 2.02 -33.30 4.16
C LEU A 659 1.29 -32.20 3.39
N THR A 660 -0.01 -32.32 3.14
CA THR A 660 -0.83 -31.22 2.57
C THR A 660 -0.66 -29.94 3.38
N ARG A 661 -0.66 -30.06 4.71
CA ARG A 661 -0.44 -28.93 5.63
C ARG A 661 1.01 -28.51 5.68
N ALA A 662 1.96 -29.46 5.64
CA ALA A 662 3.38 -29.12 5.50
C ALA A 662 3.68 -28.32 4.23
N PHE A 663 2.92 -28.49 3.13
CA PHE A 663 3.00 -27.65 1.93
C PHE A 663 2.22 -26.31 2.08
N GLY A 664 1.01 -26.34 2.63
CA GLY A 664 0.12 -25.18 2.70
C GLY A 664 0.40 -24.20 3.84
N TRP A 665 1.03 -24.64 4.94
CA TRP A 665 1.32 -23.82 6.11
C TRP A 665 2.60 -22.98 5.88
N GLY A 666 2.40 -21.79 5.31
CA GLY A 666 3.44 -20.80 5.08
C GLY A 666 3.85 -20.05 6.36
N CYS A 667 5.08 -19.52 6.41
CA CYS A 667 5.64 -18.89 7.62
C CYS A 667 6.20 -17.47 7.42
N SER A 668 5.84 -16.80 6.32
CA SER A 668 6.50 -15.57 5.86
C SER A 668 5.51 -14.59 5.23
N THR A 669 5.43 -13.35 5.71
CA THR A 669 4.62 -12.27 5.11
C THR A 669 5.35 -11.51 4.00
N SER A 670 6.57 -11.92 3.61
CA SER A 670 7.42 -11.22 2.63
C SER A 670 6.74 -10.94 1.27
N GLY A 671 5.81 -11.80 0.85
CA GLY A 671 5.01 -11.59 -0.36
C GLY A 671 4.07 -10.37 -0.28
N VAL A 672 3.72 -9.94 0.93
CA VAL A 672 3.00 -8.69 1.18
C VAL A 672 3.96 -7.50 1.08
N GLU A 673 5.17 -7.59 1.63
CA GLU A 673 6.21 -6.56 1.43
C GLU A 673 6.50 -6.33 -0.07
N GLN A 674 6.59 -7.41 -0.85
CA GLN A 674 6.79 -7.36 -2.30
C GLN A 674 5.61 -6.67 -3.00
N ALA A 675 4.37 -6.98 -2.62
CA ALA A 675 3.19 -6.27 -3.13
C ALA A 675 3.24 -4.77 -2.78
N PHE A 676 3.64 -4.39 -1.56
CA PHE A 676 3.84 -2.98 -1.20
C PHE A 676 5.01 -2.30 -1.91
N SER A 677 6.02 -3.04 -2.35
CA SER A 677 7.07 -2.53 -3.23
C SER A 677 6.53 -2.28 -4.64
N GLY A 678 5.72 -3.21 -5.17
CA GLY A 678 4.99 -3.05 -6.43
C GLY A 678 4.05 -1.85 -6.42
N ILE A 679 3.21 -1.73 -5.39
CA ILE A 679 2.32 -0.57 -5.15
C ILE A 679 3.12 0.73 -5.15
N ARG A 680 4.23 0.80 -4.40
CA ARG A 680 5.11 1.99 -4.39
C ARG A 680 5.66 2.34 -5.77
N ALA A 681 6.08 1.34 -6.55
CA ALA A 681 6.55 1.57 -7.92
C ALA A 681 5.43 2.11 -8.84
N LEU A 682 4.20 1.61 -8.69
CA LEU A 682 3.04 2.08 -9.45
C LEU A 682 2.55 3.48 -9.05
N THR A 683 2.55 3.81 -7.75
CA THR A 683 2.11 5.13 -7.27
C THR A 683 3.15 6.22 -7.49
N ASN A 684 4.45 5.88 -7.41
CA ASN A 684 5.51 6.87 -7.61
C ASN A 684 5.70 7.23 -9.09
N SER A 685 5.30 6.37 -10.04
CA SER A 685 5.41 6.63 -11.48
C SER A 685 4.18 7.31 -12.10
N LYS A 686 3.11 7.57 -11.33
CA LYS A 686 1.81 8.03 -11.84
C LYS A 686 1.11 9.01 -10.90
N GLY A 687 0.76 10.19 -11.41
CA GLY A 687 -0.23 11.04 -10.76
C GLY A 687 -1.62 10.40 -10.78
N SER A 688 -2.34 10.47 -9.64
CA SER A 688 -3.73 10.08 -9.43
C SER A 688 -4.23 8.84 -10.21
N MET A 689 -3.91 7.64 -9.72
CA MET A 689 -4.64 6.42 -10.09
C MET A 689 -5.92 6.28 -9.28
N THR A 690 -6.99 5.75 -9.89
CA THR A 690 -8.15 5.26 -9.14
C THR A 690 -7.77 3.99 -8.37
N GLU A 691 -8.36 3.83 -7.17
CA GLU A 691 -8.21 2.64 -6.31
C GLU A 691 -8.45 1.34 -7.09
N ILE A 692 -9.51 1.37 -7.89
CA ILE A 692 -9.91 0.41 -8.92
C ILE A 692 -8.77 -0.05 -9.83
N ALA A 693 -8.05 0.89 -10.47
CA ALA A 693 -7.01 0.55 -11.44
C ALA A 693 -5.72 0.09 -10.75
N LEU A 694 -5.50 0.53 -9.51
CA LEU A 694 -4.41 0.02 -8.67
C LEU A 694 -4.67 -1.44 -8.28
N ARG A 695 -5.90 -1.78 -7.87
CA ARG A 695 -6.29 -3.16 -7.52
C ARG A 695 -6.04 -4.15 -8.66
N ASP A 696 -6.43 -3.80 -9.89
CA ASP A 696 -6.21 -4.66 -11.07
C ASP A 696 -4.72 -4.80 -11.42
N GLU A 697 -3.94 -3.72 -11.39
CA GLU A 697 -2.50 -3.78 -11.68
C GLU A 697 -1.69 -4.52 -10.61
N VAL A 698 -2.04 -4.37 -9.32
CA VAL A 698 -1.42 -5.14 -8.22
C VAL A 698 -1.71 -6.63 -8.36
N PHE A 699 -2.90 -7.01 -8.87
CA PHE A 699 -3.22 -8.39 -9.21
C PHE A 699 -2.26 -8.94 -10.27
N LEU A 700 -2.02 -8.19 -11.34
CA LEU A 700 -1.09 -8.57 -12.41
C LEU A 700 0.40 -8.59 -11.98
N LEU A 701 0.78 -7.81 -10.97
CA LEU A 701 2.11 -7.90 -10.37
C LEU A 701 2.33 -9.20 -9.60
N SER A 702 1.29 -9.82 -9.01
CA SER A 702 1.44 -11.12 -8.33
C SER A 702 1.90 -12.24 -9.29
N ALA A 703 1.55 -12.14 -10.57
CA ALA A 703 2.01 -13.05 -11.61
C ALA A 703 3.46 -12.79 -12.10
N GLN A 704 4.24 -11.90 -11.47
CA GLN A 704 5.61 -11.55 -11.94
C GLN A 704 6.56 -12.75 -12.12
N HIS A 705 6.32 -13.85 -11.39
CA HIS A 705 7.17 -15.04 -11.35
C HIS A 705 6.64 -16.23 -12.17
N PHE A 706 5.61 -16.02 -12.99
CA PHE A 706 5.06 -17.04 -13.89
C PHE A 706 6.07 -17.47 -14.96
N SER A 707 5.98 -18.74 -15.37
CA SER A 707 6.67 -19.27 -16.54
C SER A 707 6.05 -18.75 -17.85
N GLN A 708 6.74 -18.92 -18.98
CA GLN A 708 6.20 -18.53 -20.28
C GLN A 708 4.88 -19.26 -20.61
N ALA A 709 4.76 -20.54 -20.23
CA ALA A 709 3.55 -21.32 -20.49
C ALA A 709 2.33 -20.77 -19.71
N GLU A 710 2.53 -20.37 -18.44
CA GLU A 710 1.50 -19.75 -17.61
C GLU A 710 1.13 -18.34 -18.11
N ASP A 711 2.11 -17.55 -18.57
CA ASP A 711 1.87 -16.26 -19.22
C ASP A 711 1.00 -16.40 -20.47
N GLU A 712 1.30 -17.39 -21.32
CA GLU A 712 0.52 -17.67 -22.52
C GLU A 712 -0.88 -18.21 -22.20
N GLU A 713 -1.04 -19.04 -21.16
CA GLU A 713 -2.35 -19.52 -20.71
C GLU A 713 -3.22 -18.37 -20.19
N LEU A 714 -2.66 -17.52 -19.32
CA LEU A 714 -3.31 -16.33 -18.79
C LEU A 714 -3.75 -15.36 -19.91
N VAL A 715 -2.88 -15.17 -20.92
CA VAL A 715 -3.19 -14.35 -22.09
C VAL A 715 -4.29 -14.97 -22.96
N ARG A 716 -4.27 -16.29 -23.20
CA ARG A 716 -5.35 -16.98 -23.93
C ARG A 716 -6.70 -16.82 -23.21
N ALA A 717 -6.73 -17.00 -21.90
CA ALA A 717 -7.94 -16.76 -21.09
C ALA A 717 -8.42 -15.29 -21.16
N ALA A 718 -7.51 -14.32 -21.08
CA ALA A 718 -7.86 -12.90 -21.21
C ALA A 718 -8.43 -12.54 -22.59
N ALA A 719 -7.96 -13.17 -23.67
CA ALA A 719 -8.52 -12.98 -25.01
C ALA A 719 -9.97 -13.49 -25.11
N VAL A 720 -10.28 -14.65 -24.49
CA VAL A 720 -11.65 -15.18 -24.41
C VAL A 720 -12.57 -14.24 -23.62
N LEU A 721 -12.10 -13.70 -22.48
CA LEU A 721 -12.87 -12.70 -21.72
C LEU A 721 -13.10 -11.41 -22.51
N TRP A 722 -12.14 -10.95 -23.32
CA TRP A 722 -12.37 -9.81 -24.21
C TRP A 722 -13.46 -10.12 -25.24
N ALA A 723 -13.39 -11.26 -25.91
CA ALA A 723 -14.39 -11.67 -26.89
C ALA A 723 -15.81 -11.67 -26.30
N LYS A 724 -15.95 -12.16 -25.05
CA LYS A 724 -17.21 -12.20 -24.31
C LYS A 724 -17.78 -10.82 -23.93
N PHE A 725 -16.94 -9.87 -23.52
CA PHE A 725 -17.41 -8.62 -22.88
C PHE A 725 -17.20 -7.32 -23.68
N PHE A 726 -16.29 -7.29 -24.66
CA PHE A 726 -15.90 -6.05 -25.35
C PHE A 726 -15.99 -6.09 -26.88
N GLY A 727 -16.35 -7.24 -27.46
CA GLY A 727 -16.63 -7.37 -28.89
C GLY A 727 -15.42 -7.19 -29.82
N PRO A 728 -15.65 -7.13 -31.14
CA PRO A 728 -14.61 -7.15 -32.16
C PRO A 728 -13.81 -5.85 -32.22
N VAL A 729 -12.51 -5.96 -32.51
CA VAL A 729 -11.64 -4.79 -32.67
C VAL A 729 -11.36 -4.53 -34.14
N LYS A 730 -11.88 -3.41 -34.67
CA LYS A 730 -11.59 -2.94 -36.03
C LYS A 730 -10.08 -2.86 -36.28
N THR A 731 -9.58 -3.74 -37.15
CA THR A 731 -8.22 -3.73 -37.70
C THR A 731 -8.12 -2.62 -38.75
N THR A 732 -7.82 -1.40 -38.31
CA THR A 732 -7.37 -0.33 -39.20
C THR A 732 -6.01 -0.74 -39.78
N GLY A 733 -5.96 -1.05 -41.07
CA GLY A 733 -4.78 -1.63 -41.71
C GLY A 733 -3.58 -0.68 -41.71
N SER A 734 -2.48 -1.13 -41.10
CA SER A 734 -1.12 -0.68 -41.39
C SER A 734 -0.10 -1.71 -40.90
N ASP A 735 0.92 -1.97 -41.72
CA ASP A 735 1.97 -2.96 -41.43
C ASP A 735 2.88 -2.52 -40.29
N SER A 736 2.57 -2.97 -39.08
CA SER A 736 3.43 -2.86 -37.89
C SER A 736 3.88 -4.22 -37.35
N THR A 737 3.39 -5.32 -37.94
CA THR A 737 3.48 -6.72 -37.49
C THR A 737 4.88 -7.36 -37.62
N MET A 738 5.96 -6.57 -37.66
CA MET A 738 7.32 -7.11 -37.79
C MET A 738 8.43 -6.31 -37.08
N ARG A 739 8.18 -5.74 -35.89
CA ARG A 739 9.24 -5.13 -35.03
C ARG A 739 9.34 -5.66 -33.59
N SER A 740 8.41 -6.49 -33.12
CA SER A 740 8.41 -7.02 -31.75
C SER A 740 9.47 -8.11 -31.50
N VAL A 741 9.71 -9.00 -32.46
CA VAL A 741 10.61 -10.17 -32.31
C VAL A 741 12.07 -9.75 -32.12
N ALA A 742 12.54 -8.74 -32.86
CA ALA A 742 13.90 -8.23 -32.75
C ALA A 742 14.19 -7.60 -31.38
N ALA A 743 13.21 -6.87 -30.82
CA ALA A 743 13.32 -6.31 -29.47
C ALA A 743 13.46 -7.39 -28.40
N SER A 744 12.74 -8.52 -28.54
CA SER A 744 12.81 -9.65 -27.59
C SER A 744 14.22 -10.28 -27.52
N ARG A 745 14.84 -10.56 -28.68
CA ARG A 745 16.19 -11.15 -28.75
C ARG A 745 17.28 -10.20 -28.24
N ALA A 746 17.17 -8.89 -28.49
CA ALA A 746 18.10 -7.90 -27.95
C ALA A 746 17.97 -7.70 -26.42
N TRP A 747 16.76 -7.90 -25.86
CA TRP A 747 16.45 -7.62 -24.46
C TRP A 747 17.00 -8.67 -23.48
N GLN A 748 17.03 -9.95 -23.87
CA GLN A 748 17.63 -11.02 -23.03
C GLN A 748 19.08 -10.73 -22.64
N LYS A 749 19.83 -9.99 -23.47
CA LYS A 749 21.23 -9.60 -23.20
C LYS A 749 21.39 -8.35 -22.32
N ARG A 750 20.31 -7.62 -22.01
CA ARG A 750 20.32 -6.38 -21.20
C ARG A 750 19.75 -6.51 -19.78
N ARG A 751 19.25 -7.69 -19.37
CA ARG A 751 18.74 -7.93 -18.01
C ARG A 751 19.81 -8.50 -17.04
N LYS A 752 21.10 -8.42 -17.38
CA LYS A 752 22.21 -9.06 -16.64
C LYS A 752 23.28 -8.07 -16.15
N ASP A 753 22.97 -7.51 -14.99
CA ASP A 753 23.83 -6.87 -13.98
C ASP A 753 24.50 -5.52 -14.32
N GLU A 754 24.17 -4.51 -13.50
CA GLU A 754 25.02 -3.34 -13.21
C GLU A 754 24.91 -2.91 -11.73
N VAL A 755 24.79 -3.87 -10.81
CA VAL A 755 24.88 -3.63 -9.35
C VAL A 755 25.52 -4.84 -8.65
N ASP A 756 26.54 -4.60 -7.82
CA ASP A 756 27.06 -5.51 -6.76
C ASP A 756 27.60 -6.91 -7.19
N ARG A 757 28.13 -7.06 -8.42
CA ARG A 757 28.68 -8.35 -8.92
C ARG A 757 29.71 -8.94 -7.96
N THR A 758 30.76 -8.21 -7.58
CA THR A 758 31.85 -8.82 -6.80
C THR A 758 31.50 -9.09 -5.33
N LEU A 759 30.60 -8.31 -4.70
CA LEU A 759 30.09 -8.65 -3.35
C LEU A 759 29.25 -9.93 -3.38
N GLN A 760 28.46 -10.16 -4.45
CA GLN A 760 27.78 -11.43 -4.66
C GLN A 760 28.73 -12.60 -4.95
N VAL A 761 29.84 -12.37 -5.68
CA VAL A 761 30.87 -13.39 -5.91
C VAL A 761 31.60 -13.75 -4.61
N PHE A 762 31.93 -12.78 -3.76
CA PHE A 762 32.51 -13.03 -2.43
C PHE A 762 31.55 -13.86 -1.56
N ARG A 763 30.27 -13.45 -1.46
CA ARG A 763 29.22 -14.19 -0.76
C ARG A 763 29.09 -15.64 -1.25
N LYS A 764 29.08 -15.87 -2.58
CA LYS A 764 29.01 -17.21 -3.17
C LYS A 764 30.23 -18.07 -2.86
N ARG A 765 31.45 -17.51 -2.98
CA ARG A 765 32.69 -18.22 -2.63
C ARG A 765 32.75 -18.57 -1.14
N ARG A 766 32.40 -17.63 -0.26
CA ARG A 766 32.29 -17.88 1.18
C ARG A 766 31.26 -18.98 1.48
N ALA A 767 30.05 -18.89 0.93
CA ALA A 767 29.00 -19.86 1.20
C ALA A 767 29.38 -21.29 0.77
N ALA A 768 30.13 -21.44 -0.35
CA ALA A 768 30.69 -22.72 -0.76
C ALA A 768 31.78 -23.22 0.20
N ALA A 769 32.68 -22.34 0.66
CA ALA A 769 33.73 -22.71 1.62
C ALA A 769 33.17 -23.06 3.02
N VAL A 770 32.13 -22.35 3.48
CA VAL A 770 31.42 -22.70 4.72
C VAL A 770 30.72 -24.05 4.58
N ALA A 771 30.08 -24.34 3.44
CA ALA A 771 29.48 -25.65 3.19
C ALA A 771 30.52 -26.78 3.14
N ALA A 772 31.72 -26.53 2.58
CA ALA A 772 32.81 -27.51 2.57
C ALA A 772 33.33 -27.83 3.98
N GLU A 773 33.49 -26.82 4.84
CA GLU A 773 33.89 -27.01 6.24
C GLU A 773 32.80 -27.72 7.07
N VAL A 774 31.51 -27.40 6.84
CA VAL A 774 30.38 -28.10 7.49
C VAL A 774 30.32 -29.57 7.06
N ASN A 775 30.55 -29.88 5.78
CA ASN A 775 30.57 -31.25 5.27
C ASN A 775 31.79 -32.07 5.72
N ALA A 776 32.78 -31.44 6.37
CA ALA A 776 34.03 -32.07 6.81
C ALA A 776 34.15 -32.14 8.35
N ALA A 777 33.11 -31.76 9.09
CA ALA A 777 33.07 -31.81 10.56
C ALA A 777 32.30 -33.05 11.05
N GLU A 778 32.88 -33.78 12.00
CA GLU A 778 32.17 -34.85 12.72
C GLU A 778 31.29 -34.26 13.84
N PRO A 779 30.11 -34.86 14.12
CA PRO A 779 29.23 -34.40 15.20
C PRO A 779 29.78 -34.81 16.58
N SER A 780 30.37 -33.87 17.32
CA SER A 780 30.89 -34.12 18.68
C SER A 780 29.84 -33.87 19.76
N ALA A 781 29.75 -34.75 20.76
CA ALA A 781 28.97 -34.52 21.98
C ALA A 781 29.75 -33.60 22.96
N PHE A 782 29.07 -32.59 23.52
CA PHE A 782 29.70 -31.51 24.30
C PHE A 782 29.65 -31.70 25.82
N GLN A 783 30.57 -31.06 26.56
CA GLN A 783 30.61 -30.97 28.02
C GLN A 783 30.91 -29.52 28.46
N CYS A 784 30.24 -29.04 29.53
CA CYS A 784 30.14 -27.61 29.87
C CYS A 784 31.08 -27.13 31.00
N PRO A 785 31.92 -26.11 30.71
CA PRO A 785 32.22 -24.98 31.62
C PRO A 785 32.20 -23.62 30.86
N CYS A 786 32.12 -22.41 31.45
CA CYS A 786 31.94 -21.93 32.83
C CYS A 786 31.25 -20.53 32.82
N ASP A 787 31.00 -19.94 34.00
CA ASP A 787 30.14 -18.74 34.15
C ASP A 787 30.76 -17.37 33.82
N GLU A 788 32.09 -17.23 33.70
CA GLU A 788 32.80 -15.92 33.79
C GLU A 788 32.31 -14.80 32.85
N HIS A 789 31.67 -15.13 31.72
CA HIS A 789 31.25 -14.17 30.69
C HIS A 789 29.72 -14.02 30.57
N TRP A 790 28.93 -14.74 31.39
CA TRP A 790 27.49 -14.53 31.47
C TRP A 790 27.19 -13.26 32.29
N THR A 791 26.25 -12.43 31.84
CA THR A 791 25.96 -11.12 32.48
C THR A 791 24.50 -11.02 32.89
N GLU A 792 24.19 -10.10 33.79
CA GLU A 792 22.80 -9.77 34.16
C GLU A 792 21.91 -9.45 32.94
N LYS A 793 22.50 -8.91 31.85
CA LYS A 793 21.77 -8.63 30.60
C LYS A 793 21.52 -9.91 29.78
N HIS A 794 22.48 -10.84 29.77
CA HIS A 794 22.29 -12.17 29.21
C HIS A 794 21.20 -12.92 29.99
N GLU A 795 21.24 -12.90 31.33
CA GLU A 795 20.19 -13.52 32.14
C GLU A 795 18.83 -12.83 31.98
N ALA A 796 18.78 -11.50 31.89
CA ALA A 796 17.52 -10.77 31.72
C ALA A 796 16.83 -11.07 30.37
N GLU A 797 17.54 -11.11 29.24
CA GLU A 797 16.92 -11.56 27.98
C GLU A 797 16.66 -13.08 28.00
N ALA A 798 17.48 -13.90 28.67
CA ALA A 798 17.20 -15.33 28.83
C ALA A 798 15.91 -15.59 29.63
N GLN A 799 15.69 -14.91 30.75
CA GLN A 799 14.45 -14.95 31.54
C GLN A 799 13.27 -14.37 30.76
N LEU A 800 13.49 -13.31 29.98
CA LEU A 800 12.47 -12.77 29.09
C LEU A 800 12.13 -13.73 27.94
N GLN A 801 13.07 -14.55 27.46
CA GLN A 801 12.80 -15.63 26.52
C GLN A 801 12.11 -16.82 27.20
N LYS A 802 12.54 -17.28 28.38
CA LYS A 802 11.83 -18.29 29.21
C LYS A 802 10.36 -17.88 29.41
N LYS A 803 10.09 -16.63 29.80
CA LYS A 803 8.73 -16.07 29.89
C LYS A 803 7.99 -16.11 28.55
N ARG A 804 8.62 -15.68 27.45
CA ARG A 804 8.02 -15.74 26.10
C ARG A 804 7.83 -17.17 25.58
N CYS A 805 8.56 -18.16 26.08
CA CYS A 805 8.35 -19.57 25.80
C CYS A 805 7.12 -20.05 26.56
N ARG A 806 7.01 -19.79 27.86
CA ARG A 806 5.80 -20.11 28.65
C ARG A 806 4.53 -19.42 28.13
N GLU A 807 4.60 -18.15 27.71
CA GLU A 807 3.50 -17.45 27.02
C GLU A 807 3.10 -18.15 25.70
N ARG A 808 4.08 -18.67 24.94
CA ARG A 808 3.84 -19.46 23.72
C ARG A 808 3.34 -20.88 24.00
N ALA A 809 3.80 -21.51 25.08
CA ALA A 809 3.35 -22.81 25.54
C ALA A 809 1.86 -22.74 25.94
N LEU A 810 1.46 -21.70 26.69
CA LEU A 810 0.05 -21.42 26.99
C LEU A 810 -0.79 -21.18 25.73
N ASP A 811 -0.29 -20.40 24.75
CA ASP A 811 -0.94 -20.20 23.45
C ASP A 811 -1.03 -21.50 22.61
N THR A 812 -0.09 -22.44 22.78
CA THR A 812 -0.03 -23.70 22.02
C THR A 812 -0.89 -24.79 22.67
N ALA A 813 -0.84 -24.91 24.00
CA ALA A 813 -1.73 -25.73 24.81
C ALA A 813 -3.20 -25.34 24.62
N ALA A 814 -3.48 -24.04 24.48
CA ALA A 814 -4.80 -23.52 24.16
C ALA A 814 -5.43 -24.10 22.88
N GLY A 815 -4.59 -24.61 21.95
CA GLY A 815 -4.95 -25.30 20.71
C GLY A 815 -4.46 -26.75 20.62
N LYS A 816 -4.29 -27.46 21.75
CA LYS A 816 -3.87 -28.87 21.84
C LYS A 816 -2.48 -29.23 21.24
N GLY A 817 -1.58 -28.25 21.03
CA GLY A 817 -0.30 -28.49 20.36
C GLY A 817 0.88 -28.94 21.23
N LEU A 818 0.65 -29.36 22.48
CA LEU A 818 1.67 -29.83 23.43
C LEU A 818 1.28 -31.20 23.99
N THR A 819 2.27 -32.07 24.21
CA THR A 819 2.07 -33.37 24.89
C THR A 819 1.85 -33.17 26.39
N ALA A 820 1.32 -34.18 27.09
CA ALA A 820 1.07 -34.14 28.53
C ALA A 820 2.34 -33.79 29.36
N GLU A 821 3.48 -34.35 28.96
CA GLU A 821 4.77 -34.07 29.59
C GLU A 821 5.22 -32.61 29.37
N GLU A 822 5.02 -32.06 28.16
CA GLU A 822 5.37 -30.67 27.87
C GLU A 822 4.44 -29.66 28.53
N LEU A 823 3.15 -30.00 28.67
CA LEU A 823 2.20 -29.25 29.50
C LEU A 823 2.74 -29.13 30.94
N GLN A 824 3.24 -30.22 31.53
CA GLN A 824 3.77 -30.20 32.89
C GLN A 824 5.17 -29.55 33.00
N GLN A 825 6.04 -29.70 32.00
CA GLN A 825 7.37 -29.07 31.95
C GLN A 825 7.31 -27.54 31.73
N GLU A 826 6.54 -27.06 30.76
CA GLU A 826 6.51 -25.64 30.36
C GLU A 826 5.51 -24.80 31.17
N ILE A 827 4.39 -25.40 31.63
CA ILE A 827 3.30 -24.68 32.29
C ILE A 827 3.19 -25.01 33.78
N GLY A 828 3.41 -26.26 34.20
CA GLY A 828 3.51 -26.68 35.60
C GLY A 828 2.40 -27.63 36.06
N HIS A 829 2.15 -27.69 37.37
CA HIS A 829 1.30 -28.71 38.01
C HIS A 829 -0.22 -28.61 37.72
N ASP A 830 -0.72 -27.45 37.28
CA ASP A 830 -2.08 -27.32 36.72
C ASP A 830 -2.04 -26.56 35.38
N PRO A 831 -1.83 -27.27 34.26
CA PRO A 831 -1.86 -26.66 32.93
C PRO A 831 -3.26 -26.18 32.53
N GLY A 832 -4.32 -26.82 33.03
CA GLY A 832 -5.71 -26.54 32.65
C GLY A 832 -6.18 -25.19 33.18
N GLN A 833 -6.02 -24.97 34.48
CA GLN A 833 -6.31 -23.68 35.11
C GLN A 833 -5.41 -22.57 34.57
N ALA A 834 -4.11 -22.85 34.34
CA ALA A 834 -3.19 -21.86 33.78
C ALA A 834 -3.59 -21.42 32.36
N VAL A 835 -3.98 -22.35 31.47
CA VAL A 835 -4.51 -22.02 30.14
C VAL A 835 -5.84 -21.27 30.21
N ALA A 836 -6.75 -21.66 31.12
CA ALA A 836 -8.02 -20.96 31.33
C ALA A 836 -7.82 -19.51 31.82
N ALA A 837 -6.96 -19.31 32.82
CA ALA A 837 -6.61 -18.00 33.35
C ALA A 837 -5.91 -17.10 32.31
N HIS A 838 -5.02 -17.68 31.50
CA HIS A 838 -4.37 -16.98 30.39
C HIS A 838 -5.37 -16.57 29.29
N LYS A 839 -6.31 -17.45 28.92
CA LYS A 839 -7.43 -17.11 28.01
C LYS A 839 -8.26 -15.96 28.58
N ALA A 840 -8.66 -16.04 29.86
CA ALA A 840 -9.46 -15.01 30.52
C ALA A 840 -8.75 -13.64 30.59
N ALA A 841 -7.50 -13.59 31.06
CA ALA A 841 -6.72 -12.37 31.14
C ALA A 841 -6.44 -11.74 29.76
N ARG A 842 -6.36 -12.56 28.71
CA ARG A 842 -6.21 -12.11 27.32
C ARG A 842 -7.50 -11.49 26.77
N ILE A 843 -8.65 -12.12 27.01
CA ILE A 843 -9.98 -11.57 26.67
C ILE A 843 -10.17 -10.23 27.39
N GLU A 844 -9.94 -10.19 28.70
CA GLU A 844 -10.14 -9.00 29.53
C GLU A 844 -9.25 -7.81 29.07
N LYS A 845 -8.01 -8.10 28.65
CA LYS A 845 -7.10 -7.12 28.03
C LYS A 845 -7.60 -6.61 26.68
N VAL A 846 -8.23 -7.46 25.86
CA VAL A 846 -8.87 -7.08 24.58
C VAL A 846 -10.08 -6.20 24.84
N THR A 847 -10.99 -6.59 25.75
CA THR A 847 -12.16 -5.78 26.12
C THR A 847 -11.75 -4.41 26.66
N ARG A 848 -10.71 -4.33 27.51
CA ARG A 848 -10.16 -3.05 27.98
C ARG A 848 -9.59 -2.18 26.85
N TYR A 849 -8.97 -2.78 25.83
CA TYR A 849 -8.46 -2.05 24.66
C TYR A 849 -9.61 -1.54 23.77
N GLN A 850 -10.61 -2.38 23.49
CA GLN A 850 -11.81 -2.01 22.72
C GLN A 850 -12.61 -0.91 23.40
N ALA A 851 -12.85 -1.00 24.72
CA ALA A 851 -13.53 0.04 25.48
C ALA A 851 -12.79 1.39 25.45
N LYS A 852 -11.45 1.37 25.46
CA LYS A 852 -10.64 2.59 25.25
C LYS A 852 -10.82 3.15 23.84
N LYS A 853 -10.77 2.29 22.81
CA LYS A 853 -10.93 2.69 21.39
C LYS A 853 -12.31 3.28 21.10
N LEU A 854 -13.38 2.68 21.61
CA LEU A 854 -14.73 3.21 21.50
C LEU A 854 -14.85 4.60 22.14
N LYS A 855 -14.24 4.79 23.33
CA LYS A 855 -14.20 6.10 24.00
C LYS A 855 -13.41 7.15 23.21
N GLU A 856 -12.28 6.78 22.60
CA GLU A 856 -11.51 7.65 21.69
C GLU A 856 -12.34 8.04 20.44
N ALA A 857 -13.12 7.10 19.88
CA ALA A 857 -13.99 7.33 18.72
C ALA A 857 -15.16 8.28 19.05
N MET A 858 -15.88 8.05 20.16
CA MET A 858 -16.98 8.92 20.61
C MET A 858 -16.49 10.35 20.90
N GLN A 859 -15.28 10.52 21.43
CA GLN A 859 -14.67 11.84 21.65
C GLN A 859 -14.37 12.55 20.32
N LYS A 860 -13.85 11.83 19.31
CA LYS A 860 -13.60 12.36 17.96
C LYS A 860 -14.87 12.78 17.25
N GLU A 861 -15.94 11.98 17.35
CA GLU A 861 -17.24 12.33 16.75
C GLU A 861 -17.82 13.60 17.40
N LYS A 862 -17.79 13.69 18.73
CA LYS A 862 -18.26 14.87 19.47
C LYS A 862 -17.45 16.13 19.13
N ALA A 863 -16.14 16.00 18.88
CA ALA A 863 -15.30 17.11 18.43
C ALA A 863 -15.68 17.58 17.01
N LEU A 864 -15.89 16.64 16.07
CA LEU A 864 -16.35 16.94 14.72
C LEU A 864 -17.72 17.64 14.72
N GLN A 865 -18.70 17.12 15.48
CA GLN A 865 -20.00 17.75 15.67
C GLN A 865 -19.87 19.19 16.19
N SER A 866 -18.93 19.45 17.12
CA SER A 866 -18.69 20.78 17.68
C SER A 866 -18.09 21.77 16.67
N ILE A 867 -17.10 21.37 15.86
CA ILE A 867 -16.53 22.26 14.83
C ILE A 867 -17.54 22.49 13.70
N SER A 868 -18.27 21.45 13.27
CA SER A 868 -19.31 21.60 12.24
C SER A 868 -20.52 22.42 12.71
N ALA A 869 -20.73 22.60 14.03
CA ALA A 869 -21.68 23.56 14.57
C ALA A 869 -21.14 25.01 14.49
N ILE A 870 -19.85 25.23 14.77
CA ILE A 870 -19.21 26.56 14.69
C ILE A 870 -19.17 27.09 13.25
N CYS A 871 -18.85 26.23 12.28
CA CYS A 871 -18.71 26.63 10.88
C CYS A 871 -20.03 26.73 10.10
N ARG A 872 -21.17 26.36 10.70
CA ARG A 872 -22.45 26.26 9.98
C ARG A 872 -22.99 27.63 9.54
N GLY A 873 -23.22 27.80 8.24
CA GLY A 873 -23.72 29.05 7.67
C GLY A 873 -22.75 30.23 7.71
N LYS A 874 -21.47 30.01 8.06
CA LYS A 874 -20.47 31.06 8.26
C LYS A 874 -19.67 31.38 7.01
N LYS A 875 -19.15 32.62 6.94
CA LYS A 875 -18.21 33.07 5.90
C LYS A 875 -16.78 32.64 6.22
N ILE A 876 -16.18 31.86 5.31
CA ILE A 876 -14.87 31.24 5.50
C ILE A 876 -13.88 31.73 4.44
N PHE A 877 -12.74 32.23 4.90
CA PHE A 877 -11.58 32.55 4.08
C PHE A 877 -10.57 31.40 4.11
N LEU A 878 -10.00 31.04 2.95
CA LEU A 878 -8.99 29.99 2.80
C LEU A 878 -7.66 30.63 2.39
N SER A 879 -6.60 30.51 3.20
CA SER A 879 -5.30 31.15 2.87
C SER A 879 -4.58 30.55 1.66
N ALA A 880 -4.99 29.37 1.20
CA ALA A 880 -4.50 28.75 -0.03
C ALA A 880 -5.27 29.21 -1.29
N GLY A 881 -6.22 30.14 -1.14
CA GLY A 881 -7.21 30.48 -2.17
C GLY A 881 -8.27 29.37 -2.34
N LYS A 882 -9.23 29.60 -3.25
CA LYS A 882 -10.12 28.52 -3.69
C LYS A 882 -9.37 27.63 -4.69
N PRO A 883 -9.29 26.30 -4.48
CA PRO A 883 -8.60 25.42 -5.43
C PRO A 883 -9.30 25.43 -6.79
N ALA A 884 -8.56 25.75 -7.85
CA ALA A 884 -9.10 25.92 -9.21
C ALA A 884 -9.55 24.60 -9.88
N THR A 885 -9.31 23.45 -9.25
CA THR A 885 -9.82 22.13 -9.62
C THR A 885 -10.22 21.38 -8.34
N GLY A 886 -11.25 20.54 -8.42
CA GLY A 886 -11.95 19.99 -7.25
C GLY A 886 -11.04 19.35 -6.21
N ASN A 887 -10.99 19.94 -5.02
CA ASN A 887 -10.36 19.35 -3.84
C ASN A 887 -11.47 18.80 -2.94
N ASP A 888 -12.14 17.75 -3.45
CA ASP A 888 -13.50 17.33 -3.06
C ASP A 888 -13.77 17.24 -1.55
N ALA A 889 -12.77 17.01 -0.70
CA ALA A 889 -12.95 16.98 0.74
C ALA A 889 -13.36 18.35 1.33
N LEU A 890 -12.71 19.44 0.90
CA LEU A 890 -12.97 20.80 1.40
C LEU A 890 -14.31 21.32 0.90
N ASP A 891 -14.55 21.27 -0.41
CA ASP A 891 -15.80 21.77 -1.00
C ASP A 891 -17.02 20.98 -0.47
N ARG A 892 -16.98 19.64 -0.44
CA ARG A 892 -18.08 18.84 0.15
C ARG A 892 -18.31 19.16 1.62
N HIS A 893 -17.26 19.40 2.40
CA HIS A 893 -17.46 19.73 3.82
C HIS A 893 -18.08 21.12 3.98
N MET A 894 -17.64 22.13 3.21
CA MET A 894 -18.29 23.44 3.16
C MET A 894 -19.78 23.33 2.77
N THR A 895 -20.10 22.57 1.72
CA THR A 895 -21.50 22.31 1.32
C THR A 895 -22.29 21.62 2.44
N SER A 896 -21.72 20.61 3.12
CA SER A 896 -22.38 19.89 4.22
C SER A 896 -22.69 20.74 5.46
N MET A 897 -22.03 21.90 5.57
CA MET A 897 -22.22 22.87 6.65
C MET A 897 -22.94 24.15 6.19
N SER A 898 -23.36 24.23 4.93
CA SER A 898 -23.86 25.46 4.29
C SER A 898 -22.90 26.66 4.45
N ALA A 899 -21.60 26.40 4.56
CA ALA A 899 -20.58 27.42 4.77
C ALA A 899 -20.26 28.16 3.46
N MET A 900 -20.14 29.48 3.52
CA MET A 900 -19.93 30.34 2.37
C MET A 900 -18.43 30.62 2.19
N PHE A 901 -17.91 30.43 0.97
CA PHE A 901 -16.57 30.91 0.63
C PHE A 901 -16.59 32.44 0.49
N GLU A 902 -15.69 33.12 1.22
CA GLU A 902 -15.51 34.56 1.15
C GLU A 902 -14.08 34.87 0.69
N SER A 903 -13.95 35.65 -0.38
CA SER A 903 -12.66 36.00 -0.99
C SER A 903 -11.99 37.19 -0.31
N SER A 904 -12.70 37.97 0.49
CA SER A 904 -12.15 39.13 1.21
C SER A 904 -11.87 38.81 2.68
N PRO A 905 -10.61 38.90 3.16
CA PRO A 905 -10.30 38.75 4.58
C PRO A 905 -11.14 39.66 5.50
N LEU A 906 -11.50 40.85 5.02
CA LEU A 906 -12.32 41.83 5.75
C LEU A 906 -13.74 41.33 6.04
N LYS A 907 -14.30 40.42 5.24
CA LYS A 907 -15.69 39.95 5.35
C LYS A 907 -15.83 38.54 5.95
N ALA A 908 -14.71 37.89 6.28
CA ALA A 908 -14.68 36.52 6.78
C ALA A 908 -14.83 36.44 8.31
N GLU A 909 -15.63 35.46 8.76
CA GLU A 909 -15.89 35.15 10.17
C GLU A 909 -14.99 34.02 10.70
N ILE A 910 -14.43 33.22 9.78
CA ILE A 910 -13.53 32.10 10.07
C ILE A 910 -12.39 32.11 9.04
N PHE A 911 -11.15 32.00 9.54
CA PHE A 911 -9.95 31.89 8.74
C PHE A 911 -9.40 30.46 8.82
N VAL A 912 -9.37 29.75 7.69
CA VAL A 912 -8.74 28.42 7.60
C VAL A 912 -7.37 28.57 6.96
N ILE A 913 -6.33 28.17 7.70
CA ILE A 913 -4.93 28.33 7.33
C ILE A 913 -4.15 27.02 7.48
N ASN A 914 -2.95 26.97 6.88
CA ASN A 914 -2.10 25.79 6.92
C ASN A 914 -1.31 25.68 8.25
N GLU A 915 -0.75 26.78 8.75
CA GLU A 915 0.12 26.79 9.93
C GLU A 915 -0.35 27.81 10.98
N ILE A 916 -0.92 27.32 12.10
CA ILE A 916 -1.42 28.19 13.19
C ILE A 916 -0.30 28.74 14.09
N VAL A 917 0.87 28.12 14.11
CA VAL A 917 2.01 28.56 14.94
C VAL A 917 2.65 29.85 14.36
N HIS A 918 2.64 30.00 13.04
CA HIS A 918 3.18 31.16 12.32
C HIS A 918 2.15 31.69 11.29
N PRO A 919 1.01 32.24 11.74
CA PRO A 919 -0.05 32.68 10.86
C PRO A 919 0.35 33.96 10.11
N PRO A 920 -0.05 34.15 8.84
CA PRO A 920 0.21 35.38 8.11
C PRO A 920 -0.32 36.62 8.86
N GLU A 921 0.52 37.64 9.04
CA GLU A 921 0.25 38.76 9.94
C GLU A 921 -1.05 39.50 9.58
N GLU A 922 -1.34 39.70 8.30
CA GLU A 922 -2.60 40.31 7.84
C GLU A 922 -3.84 39.53 8.30
N LEU A 923 -3.79 38.19 8.23
CA LEU A 923 -4.90 37.32 8.67
C LEU A 923 -5.00 37.27 10.20
N LEU A 924 -3.87 37.31 10.88
CA LEU A 924 -3.80 37.36 12.34
C LEU A 924 -4.40 38.67 12.88
N TRP A 925 -4.02 39.82 12.32
CA TRP A 925 -4.61 41.12 12.67
C TRP A 925 -6.09 41.20 12.30
N ASN A 926 -6.51 40.67 11.13
CA ASN A 926 -7.94 40.54 10.82
C ASN A 926 -8.68 39.77 11.92
N ALA A 927 -8.16 38.62 12.36
CA ALA A 927 -8.78 37.79 13.38
C ALA A 927 -8.81 38.45 14.77
N PHE A 928 -7.77 39.19 15.17
CA PHE A 928 -7.78 40.00 16.40
C PHE A 928 -8.89 41.07 16.37
N LEU A 929 -8.95 41.85 15.29
CA LEU A 929 -9.82 43.02 15.22
C LEU A 929 -11.30 42.60 15.17
N SER A 930 -11.63 41.54 14.42
CA SER A 930 -12.99 40.99 14.27
C SER A 930 -13.42 39.98 15.33
N GLY A 931 -12.48 39.35 16.05
CA GLY A 931 -12.77 38.25 16.98
C GLY A 931 -13.13 36.93 16.29
N SER A 932 -12.68 36.76 15.04
CA SER A 932 -12.92 35.56 14.24
C SER A 932 -12.19 34.33 14.77
N PHE A 933 -12.62 33.15 14.30
CA PHE A 933 -11.90 31.89 14.53
C PHE A 933 -10.73 31.74 13.55
N LEU A 934 -9.63 31.17 14.04
CA LEU A 934 -8.47 30.74 13.27
C LEU A 934 -8.36 29.22 13.37
N LEU A 935 -8.56 28.51 12.27
CA LEU A 935 -8.60 27.05 12.20
C LEU A 935 -7.48 26.50 11.30
N SER A 936 -6.91 25.36 11.66
CA SER A 936 -6.10 24.60 10.71
C SER A 936 -6.98 23.91 9.67
N ALA A 937 -6.47 23.71 8.46
CA ALA A 937 -7.16 22.89 7.45
C ALA A 937 -7.53 21.49 7.98
N GLN A 938 -6.71 20.93 8.88
CA GLN A 938 -6.98 19.66 9.55
C GLN A 938 -8.15 19.75 10.55
N ALA A 939 -8.17 20.77 11.42
CA ALA A 939 -9.28 21.00 12.34
C ALA A 939 -10.60 21.20 11.58
N PHE A 940 -10.56 22.02 10.53
CA PHE A 940 -11.72 22.29 9.68
C PHE A 940 -12.27 21.02 9.01
N CYS A 941 -11.41 20.18 8.41
CA CYS A 941 -11.88 19.01 7.64
C CYS A 941 -12.15 17.75 8.47
N SER A 942 -11.70 17.67 9.73
CA SER A 942 -11.69 16.41 10.49
C SER A 942 -12.11 16.49 11.95
N GLY A 943 -12.45 17.68 12.47
CA GLY A 943 -12.71 17.91 13.89
C GLY A 943 -11.45 17.96 14.76
N ASN A 944 -10.31 17.45 14.26
CA ASN A 944 -9.05 17.31 14.99
C ASN A 944 -7.96 18.23 14.43
N GLY A 945 -7.51 19.20 15.22
CA GLY A 945 -6.36 20.06 14.94
C GLY A 945 -6.41 21.35 15.74
N PRO A 946 -5.39 22.22 15.65
CA PRO A 946 -5.41 23.51 16.34
C PRO A 946 -6.55 24.41 15.84
N ALA A 947 -7.18 25.11 16.79
CA ALA A 947 -8.26 26.06 16.61
C ALA A 947 -8.18 27.13 17.71
N VAL A 948 -8.25 28.41 17.33
CA VAL A 948 -8.15 29.56 18.26
C VAL A 948 -9.31 30.53 18.01
N LYS A 949 -9.88 31.11 19.06
CA LYS A 949 -10.88 32.18 18.98
C LYS A 949 -10.40 33.44 19.69
N TYR A 950 -10.30 34.53 18.95
CA TYR A 950 -9.93 35.83 19.51
C TYR A 950 -11.14 36.60 20.04
N ILE A 951 -10.90 37.51 20.98
CA ILE A 951 -11.90 38.49 21.42
C ILE A 951 -11.96 39.59 20.36
N ASN A 952 -13.16 39.94 19.89
CA ASN A 952 -13.36 41.07 18.97
C ASN A 952 -12.90 42.37 19.65
N THR A 953 -11.70 42.85 19.30
CA THR A 953 -11.16 44.04 19.96
C THR A 953 -11.84 45.33 19.50
N MET A 954 -12.37 45.37 18.27
CA MET A 954 -13.12 46.53 17.73
C MET A 954 -14.39 46.82 18.53
N SER A 955 -15.03 45.79 19.10
CA SER A 955 -16.23 45.91 19.93
C SER A 955 -16.00 46.62 21.27
N ILE A 956 -14.74 46.86 21.66
CA ILE A 956 -14.33 47.57 22.87
C ILE A 956 -14.13 49.05 22.52
N ARG A 957 -14.78 49.98 23.24
CA ARG A 957 -14.60 51.42 23.02
C ARG A 957 -13.13 51.82 23.21
N ARG A 958 -12.52 52.40 22.17
CA ARG A 958 -11.14 52.93 22.21
C ARG A 958 -10.99 54.16 21.31
N SER A 959 -10.11 55.07 21.70
CA SER A 959 -9.52 56.06 20.79
C SER A 959 -8.19 55.53 20.26
N VAL A 960 -7.91 55.75 18.98
CA VAL A 960 -6.73 55.21 18.29
C VAL A 960 -6.05 56.30 17.50
N PHE A 961 -4.74 56.46 17.70
CA PHE A 961 -3.85 57.29 16.91
C PHE A 961 -2.84 56.40 16.17
N CYS A 962 -2.41 56.82 14.98
CA CYS A 962 -1.28 56.24 14.26
C CYS A 962 -0.32 57.39 13.94
N SER A 963 0.93 57.31 14.39
CA SER A 963 1.93 58.35 14.11
C SER A 963 2.31 58.40 12.62
N SER A 964 2.89 59.53 12.19
CA SER A 964 3.37 59.67 10.80
C SER A 964 4.50 58.68 10.47
N GLY A 965 5.39 58.36 11.41
CA GLY A 965 6.38 57.30 11.24
C GLY A 965 5.74 55.93 11.06
N PHE A 966 4.79 55.54 11.94
CA PHE A 966 4.12 54.24 11.83
C PHE A 966 3.26 54.12 10.57
N GLN A 967 2.65 55.22 10.11
CA GLN A 967 1.94 55.28 8.83
C GLN A 967 2.89 55.11 7.63
N SER A 968 4.11 55.66 7.69
CA SER A 968 5.13 55.52 6.64
C SER A 968 5.77 54.13 6.61
N ASP A 969 6.05 53.54 7.77
CA ASP A 969 6.71 52.23 7.89
C ASP A 969 5.76 51.07 7.62
N PHE A 970 4.49 51.18 8.03
CA PHE A 970 3.50 50.09 7.94
C PHE A 970 2.17 50.53 7.28
N PRO A 971 2.18 51.16 6.09
CA PRO A 971 0.97 51.73 5.47
C PRO A 971 -0.13 50.70 5.21
N GLY A 972 0.22 49.48 4.79
CA GLY A 972 -0.75 48.39 4.61
C GLY A 972 -1.42 47.93 5.91
N LEU A 973 -0.71 48.02 7.04
CA LEU A 973 -1.25 47.67 8.36
C LEU A 973 -2.19 48.75 8.87
N VAL A 974 -1.84 50.03 8.69
CA VAL A 974 -2.75 51.15 8.99
C VAL A 974 -4.00 51.09 8.11
N ALA A 975 -3.84 50.81 6.81
CA ALA A 975 -4.98 50.62 5.90
C ALA A 975 -5.89 49.47 6.35
N LEU A 976 -5.34 48.34 6.81
CA LEU A 976 -6.12 47.24 7.39
C LEU A 976 -6.88 47.65 8.66
N VAL A 977 -6.22 48.35 9.59
CA VAL A 977 -6.86 48.85 10.82
C VAL A 977 -8.01 49.81 10.48
N VAL A 978 -7.77 50.79 9.59
CA VAL A 978 -8.79 51.76 9.17
C VAL A 978 -9.96 51.08 8.44
N ALA A 979 -9.67 50.12 7.55
CA ALA A 979 -10.70 49.33 6.86
C ALA A 979 -11.56 48.50 7.83
N ARG A 980 -10.98 48.02 8.94
CA ARG A 980 -11.71 47.37 10.03
C ARG A 980 -12.43 48.34 10.97
N MET A 981 -11.98 49.59 11.08
CA MET A 981 -12.68 50.63 11.84
C MET A 981 -13.91 51.18 11.11
N ALA A 982 -14.02 50.98 9.80
CA ALA A 982 -15.20 51.29 8.99
C ALA A 982 -16.31 50.21 9.07
N ASP A 983 -16.10 49.14 9.83
CA ASP A 983 -17.11 48.13 10.15
C ASP A 983 -18.16 48.70 11.12
N PRO A 984 -19.49 48.58 10.87
CA PRO A 984 -20.52 49.14 11.75
C PRO A 984 -20.47 48.68 13.21
N ASP A 985 -19.91 47.51 13.51
CA ASP A 985 -19.75 47.02 14.88
C ASP A 985 -18.51 47.59 15.61
N SER A 986 -17.68 48.38 14.90
CA SER A 986 -16.52 49.08 15.45
C SER A 986 -16.92 50.15 16.46
N LYS A 987 -16.31 50.08 17.65
CA LYS A 987 -16.37 51.13 18.68
C LYS A 987 -15.03 51.87 18.81
N TRP A 988 -14.13 51.71 17.85
CA TRP A 988 -12.85 52.41 17.79
C TRP A 988 -13.02 53.75 17.06
N LYS A 989 -12.53 54.84 17.65
CA LYS A 989 -12.49 56.17 17.04
C LYS A 989 -11.06 56.52 16.64
N LEU A 990 -10.86 56.88 15.37
CA LEU A 990 -9.57 57.37 14.88
C LEU A 990 -9.36 58.83 15.35
N LEU A 991 -8.12 59.17 15.69
CA LEU A 991 -7.64 60.53 15.94
C LEU A 991 -6.76 60.93 14.75
N SER A 992 -7.13 62.00 14.04
CA SER A 992 -6.57 62.30 12.71
C SER A 992 -5.13 62.85 12.74
N ASP A 993 -4.70 63.41 13.85
CA ASP A 993 -3.46 64.16 13.98
C ASP A 993 -2.90 64.12 15.42
N SER A 994 -1.66 64.59 15.58
CA SER A 994 -0.95 64.60 16.86
C SER A 994 -1.55 65.57 17.88
N HIS A 995 -2.15 66.70 17.45
CA HIS A 995 -2.80 67.64 18.37
C HIS A 995 -4.05 67.02 18.99
N GLN A 996 -4.86 66.31 18.20
CA GLN A 996 -5.98 65.50 18.69
C GLN A 996 -5.51 64.39 19.63
N PHE A 997 -4.41 63.70 19.31
CA PHE A 997 -3.83 62.68 20.20
C PHE A 997 -3.44 63.26 21.56
N PHE A 998 -2.62 64.32 21.61
CA PHE A 998 -2.22 64.95 22.87
C PHE A 998 -3.41 65.53 23.64
N ALA A 999 -4.37 66.17 22.96
CA ALA A 999 -5.59 66.69 23.59
C ALA A 999 -6.47 65.59 24.21
N VAL A 1000 -6.52 64.39 23.63
CA VAL A 1000 -7.20 63.23 24.22
C VAL A 1000 -6.38 62.59 25.33
N LEU A 1001 -5.05 62.55 25.23
CA LEU A 1001 -4.15 62.04 26.26
C LEU A 1001 -4.21 62.89 27.54
N THR A 1002 -4.07 64.21 27.47
CA THR A 1002 -4.20 65.09 28.65
C THR A 1002 -5.56 64.94 29.32
N ARG A 1003 -6.64 64.75 28.54
CA ARG A 1003 -7.98 64.45 29.09
C ARG A 1003 -8.07 63.06 29.71
N ALA A 1004 -7.35 62.06 29.19
CA ALA A 1004 -7.30 60.72 29.76
C ALA A 1004 -6.52 60.69 31.10
N GLU A 1005 -5.43 61.45 31.21
CA GLU A 1005 -4.69 61.65 32.45
C GLU A 1005 -5.55 62.37 33.52
N ALA A 1006 -6.11 63.54 33.18
CA ALA A 1006 -6.93 64.32 34.10
C ALA A 1006 -8.19 63.59 34.61
N ASN A 1007 -8.77 62.69 33.81
CA ASN A 1007 -9.91 61.85 34.18
C ASN A 1007 -9.52 60.42 34.62
N GLN A 1008 -8.23 60.18 34.92
CA GLN A 1008 -7.67 58.90 35.39
C GLN A 1008 -8.07 57.64 34.60
N ARG A 1009 -8.30 57.76 33.29
CA ARG A 1009 -8.82 56.67 32.44
C ARG A 1009 -7.88 55.47 32.36
N ALA A 1010 -8.41 54.32 31.95
CA ALA A 1010 -7.59 53.13 31.75
C ALA A 1010 -6.73 53.29 30.49
N ALA A 1011 -5.42 53.03 30.59
CA ALA A 1011 -4.48 53.20 29.47
C ALA A 1011 -4.85 52.35 28.21
N SER A 1012 -5.68 51.32 28.36
CA SER A 1012 -6.21 50.51 27.25
C SER A 1012 -7.37 51.14 26.49
N GLU A 1013 -7.87 52.30 26.90
CA GLU A 1013 -8.89 53.10 26.17
C GLU A 1013 -8.26 53.98 25.08
N LEU A 1014 -6.98 54.34 25.18
CA LEU A 1014 -6.26 55.17 24.22
C LEU A 1014 -5.04 54.42 23.69
N LEU A 1015 -5.06 54.06 22.41
CA LEU A 1015 -3.95 53.40 21.73
C LEU A 1015 -3.22 54.40 20.82
N ALA A 1016 -1.89 54.33 20.78
CA ALA A 1016 -1.08 55.02 19.79
C ALA A 1016 -0.16 54.00 19.11
N PHE A 1017 -0.39 53.74 17.82
CA PHE A 1017 0.54 52.95 17.01
C PHE A 1017 1.70 53.84 16.59
N VAL A 1018 2.92 53.47 17.01
CA VAL A 1018 4.13 54.30 16.96
C VAL A 1018 5.37 53.46 16.66
N THR A 1019 6.38 54.06 16.05
CA THR A 1019 7.71 53.44 15.87
C THR A 1019 8.50 53.43 17.18
N GLU A 1020 9.55 52.61 17.27
CA GLU A 1020 10.42 52.56 18.45
C GLU A 1020 11.18 53.87 18.69
N THR A 1021 11.51 54.61 17.63
CA THR A 1021 12.15 55.93 17.70
C THR A 1021 11.19 57.03 18.16
N GLU A 1022 9.93 57.00 17.73
CA GLU A 1022 8.92 57.98 18.14
C GLU A 1022 8.52 57.88 19.63
N ILE A 1023 8.69 56.72 20.28
CA ILE A 1023 8.42 56.57 21.72
C ILE A 1023 9.25 57.56 22.54
N GLY A 1024 10.54 57.71 22.23
CA GLY A 1024 11.41 58.66 22.92
C GLY A 1024 10.93 60.11 22.75
N SER A 1025 10.57 60.49 21.52
CA SER A 1025 10.02 61.81 21.21
C SER A 1025 8.72 62.10 21.97
N ILE A 1026 7.80 61.12 22.03
CA ILE A 1026 6.52 61.26 22.73
C ILE A 1026 6.70 61.40 24.24
N LEU A 1027 7.68 60.70 24.85
CA LEU A 1027 7.99 60.87 26.26
C LEU A 1027 8.63 62.24 26.54
N SER A 1028 9.51 62.72 25.65
CA SER A 1028 10.15 64.05 25.79
C SER A 1028 9.19 65.25 25.64
N ALA A 1029 7.94 65.01 25.21
CA ALA A 1029 6.90 66.04 25.15
C ALA A 1029 6.30 66.41 26.52
N PHE A 1030 6.69 65.72 27.60
CA PHE A 1030 6.23 65.97 28.96
C PHE A 1030 7.33 66.66 29.81
N PRO A 1031 7.00 67.66 30.66
CA PRO A 1031 8.00 68.35 31.49
C PRO A 1031 8.64 67.48 32.58
N GLU A 1032 7.96 66.40 32.96
CA GLU A 1032 8.40 65.41 33.95
C GLU A 1032 8.96 64.17 33.24
N GLN A 1033 9.95 63.49 33.84
CA GLN A 1033 10.55 62.26 33.29
C GLN A 1033 9.60 61.04 33.41
N LYS A 1034 8.46 61.09 32.72
CA LYS A 1034 7.49 59.99 32.62
C LYS A 1034 8.07 58.81 31.83
N THR A 1035 7.71 57.60 32.23
CA THR A 1035 7.96 56.37 31.47
C THR A 1035 6.73 55.96 30.65
N VAL A 1036 6.87 54.95 29.78
CA VAL A 1036 5.76 54.36 29.02
C VAL A 1036 4.67 53.74 29.93
N VAL A 1037 4.97 53.48 31.21
CA VAL A 1037 4.02 52.91 32.18
C VAL A 1037 3.11 53.98 32.78
N ASP A 1038 3.60 55.21 32.91
CA ASP A 1038 2.92 56.31 33.61
C ASP A 1038 1.83 56.98 32.76
N LEU A 1039 1.98 56.91 31.43
CA LEU A 1039 0.99 57.44 30.48
C LEU A 1039 -0.35 56.70 30.55
N ARG A 1040 -1.46 57.44 30.50
CA ARG A 1040 -2.82 56.88 30.32
C ARG A 1040 -3.12 56.53 28.84
N CYS A 1041 -2.13 55.96 28.16
CA CYS A 1041 -2.18 55.46 26.79
C CYS A 1041 -1.32 54.19 26.67
N LYS A 1042 -1.67 53.29 25.74
CA LYS A 1042 -0.73 52.27 25.25
C LYS A 1042 -0.08 52.74 23.95
N LEU A 1043 1.19 53.13 24.06
CA LEU A 1043 2.11 53.21 22.94
C LEU A 1043 2.39 51.78 22.46
N LEU A 1044 2.13 51.51 21.18
CA LEU A 1044 2.19 50.17 20.58
C LEU A 1044 3.06 50.19 19.31
N THR A 1045 4.23 49.60 19.43
CA THR A 1045 5.05 49.16 18.29
C THR A 1045 4.37 47.98 17.57
N ARG A 1046 4.81 47.63 16.36
CA ARG A 1046 4.27 46.47 15.62
C ARG A 1046 4.33 45.16 16.44
N SER A 1047 5.41 44.92 17.17
CA SER A 1047 5.62 43.74 18.02
C SER A 1047 4.76 43.75 19.30
N SER A 1048 4.68 44.89 19.99
CA SER A 1048 3.86 45.02 21.21
C SER A 1048 2.36 45.10 20.90
N ALA A 1049 1.96 45.61 19.73
CA ALA A 1049 0.59 45.60 19.24
C ALA A 1049 0.03 44.18 19.10
N VAL A 1050 0.75 43.29 18.42
CA VAL A 1050 0.36 41.87 18.29
C VAL A 1050 0.15 41.25 19.68
N SER A 1051 1.11 41.46 20.58
CA SER A 1051 1.06 40.94 21.96
C SER A 1051 -0.13 41.50 22.77
N PHE A 1052 -0.54 42.75 22.54
CA PHE A 1052 -1.64 43.41 23.24
C PHE A 1052 -3.03 43.05 22.67
N LEU A 1053 -3.11 42.78 21.37
CA LEU A 1053 -4.36 42.47 20.65
C LEU A 1053 -4.71 40.97 20.63
N ALA A 1054 -3.74 40.07 20.83
CA ALA A 1054 -3.90 38.60 20.83
C ALA A 1054 -4.71 38.00 22.02
N LYS A 1055 -5.74 38.71 22.52
CA LYS A 1055 -6.54 38.25 23.67
C LYS A 1055 -7.52 37.16 23.23
N VAL A 1056 -7.34 35.95 23.76
CA VAL A 1056 -8.13 34.75 23.45
C VAL A 1056 -9.30 34.59 24.44
N GLU A 1057 -10.48 34.21 23.94
CA GLU A 1057 -11.66 33.94 24.80
C GLU A 1057 -11.64 32.48 25.31
N PHE A 1058 -10.90 32.22 26.39
CA PHE A 1058 -10.86 30.89 27.03
C PHE A 1058 -12.17 30.54 27.77
N LYS A 1059 -13.21 30.20 27.02
CA LYS A 1059 -14.35 29.45 27.56
C LYS A 1059 -13.90 28.03 27.91
N LYS A 1060 -14.15 27.60 29.16
CA LYS A 1060 -13.93 26.21 29.61
C LYS A 1060 -14.95 25.25 28.97
N SER A 1061 -14.76 24.93 27.70
CA SER A 1061 -15.64 24.04 26.92
C SER A 1061 -14.87 22.89 26.26
N GLY A 1062 -14.15 22.09 27.07
CA GLY A 1062 -13.86 20.68 26.79
C GLY A 1062 -13.00 20.30 25.58
N MET A 1063 -12.42 21.25 24.85
CA MET A 1063 -11.50 20.97 23.74
C MET A 1063 -10.03 21.03 24.21
N CYS A 1064 -9.17 20.26 23.54
CA CYS A 1064 -7.86 19.83 24.04
C CYS A 1064 -6.96 20.94 24.59
N GLY A 1065 -6.42 20.72 25.79
CA GLY A 1065 -5.16 21.33 26.21
C GLY A 1065 -3.99 20.48 25.70
N SER A 1066 -3.24 21.02 24.73
CA SER A 1066 -1.95 20.51 24.25
C SER A 1066 -1.18 21.66 23.61
#